data_AF-B9CL59-F1
#
_entry.id   AF-B9CL59-F1
#
_cell.length_a   1.000
_cell.length_b   1.000
_cell.length_c   1.000
_cell.angle_alpha   90.00
_cell.angle_beta   90.00
_cell.angle_gamma   90.00
#
_symmetry.space_group_name_H-M   'P 1'
#
loop_
_entity.id
_entity.type
_entity.pdbx_description
1 polymer ?
#
loop_
_entity_poly.entity_id
_entity_poly.type
_entity_poly.pdbx_seq_one_letter_code
_entity_poly.pdbx_strand_id
1 'polypeptide(L)'
;MWIQFALALLVVAVLCYVPGYLVARLLGGKRATSCVIAPVLSGALLAISGVVIYPLGLRGVVPLLGCVAVCAVLIFGCTRLLSGRLARKLDLPEYVEGKFLLVVGILTLGLFFVIFHKAVRNPAWFLQSADNYAHLAYIVRSTQSGIYSMLHAAFYNGAVPSIQAPFTDEGFYPYAFHTIASVTSSITGVSAPICENATWFLFVAIVYPTGIAALIQGIFKKKSYLSSFIIASVVFANIAFPIRMVTVHGIFPNVIAFCCVPSCVYLFIAVTGGMSEIVEERKSTGVSTENPKVKEREFFVSWVGMTLLVISLFGLMSMQPNADFFWAVLVFPYILFNYVPRIVEYTAHKHGIKKKSRQLIFLVIAEVLVIGVSVLAWYVVLNSSFMAPIVNFVWGITVDATTMIYYIVNFGLIIRLPLFFFTIAFWIGFIYCLIKKDYRWLNGAFLFCAVILICSLSDNLAIKRFFSGFWYTDPERTAAMVVFAAVPIVAAGIYVIAMGIGFFISKAIVFIKKRNIFALSREGILQLQLRYEPLNIEEHPKAPSICVSQVTVQVCAAILIALVYGGALLTPWDLSKLPARVKSEIRCGIGWMNEVYEPRDGMTYSAAEEAFVKKSQKIIGDDSLVINNPYDGSLITNATHDMRVYYREKAEYQETSQSKLIRTKLNQISGDREVQEAVRDIGAHYVILLDVDNPALRGNHKEKFPGLQITDNTPGFEVVLAEGPYRLYRITAID
;
A
#
# COMPACT_ATOMS: atom_id res chain seq x y z
N MET A 1 -23.77 -2.88 8.86
CA MET A 1 -22.29 -2.87 8.85
C MET A 1 -21.71 -2.83 7.44
N TRP A 2 -21.96 -3.79 6.54
CA TRP A 2 -21.44 -3.70 5.15
C TRP A 2 -21.92 -2.48 4.35
N ILE A 3 -23.16 -2.01 4.57
CA ILE A 3 -23.65 -0.75 3.99
C ILE A 3 -22.87 0.45 4.53
N GLN A 4 -22.57 0.49 5.83
CA GLN A 4 -21.74 1.53 6.44
C GLN A 4 -20.30 1.48 5.90
N PHE A 5 -19.75 0.28 5.70
CA PHE A 5 -18.45 0.10 5.06
C PHE A 5 -18.45 0.61 3.61
N ALA A 6 -19.49 0.32 2.83
CA ALA A 6 -19.62 0.84 1.47
C ALA A 6 -19.74 2.38 1.42
N LEU A 7 -20.48 2.98 2.36
CA LEU A 7 -20.57 4.43 2.53
C LEU A 7 -19.21 5.04 2.88
N ALA A 8 -18.50 4.46 3.87
CA ALA A 8 -17.16 4.89 4.25
C ALA A 8 -16.19 4.77 3.05
N LEU A 9 -16.21 3.64 2.33
CA LEU A 9 -15.38 3.40 1.16
C LEU A 9 -15.61 4.42 0.04
N LEU A 10 -16.86 4.84 -0.17
CA LEU A 10 -17.20 5.90 -1.14
C LEU A 10 -16.55 7.23 -0.76
N VAL A 11 -16.64 7.62 0.52
CA VAL A 11 -16.05 8.87 1.02
C VAL A 11 -14.53 8.82 0.96
N VAL A 12 -13.91 7.70 1.37
CA VAL A 12 -12.46 7.47 1.20
C VAL A 12 -12.07 7.60 -0.28
N ALA A 13 -12.83 6.99 -1.20
CA ALA A 13 -12.56 7.09 -2.64
C ALA A 13 -12.62 8.54 -3.14
N VAL A 14 -13.60 9.33 -2.67
CA VAL A 14 -13.69 10.75 -3.01
C VAL A 14 -12.50 11.53 -2.48
N LEU A 15 -12.14 11.36 -1.20
CA LEU A 15 -11.00 12.04 -0.57
C LEU A 15 -9.67 11.68 -1.25
N CYS A 16 -9.49 10.42 -1.65
CA CYS A 16 -8.26 9.96 -2.30
C CYS A 16 -8.19 10.36 -3.78
N TYR A 17 -9.29 10.31 -4.54
CA TYR A 17 -9.21 10.53 -5.99
C TYR A 17 -9.52 11.96 -6.40
N VAL A 18 -10.50 12.66 -5.81
CA VAL A 18 -10.99 13.93 -6.36
C VAL A 18 -9.95 15.06 -6.29
N PRO A 19 -9.34 15.40 -5.13
CA PRO A 19 -8.42 16.54 -5.03
C PRO A 19 -7.19 16.39 -5.93
N GLY A 20 -6.51 15.24 -5.84
CA GLY A 20 -5.32 14.93 -6.61
C GLY A 20 -5.61 14.80 -8.11
N TYR A 21 -6.75 14.24 -8.51
CA TYR A 21 -7.16 14.17 -9.92
C TYR A 21 -7.34 15.58 -10.49
N LEU A 22 -8.03 16.47 -9.77
CA LEU A 22 -8.23 17.85 -10.21
C LEU A 22 -6.89 18.56 -10.38
N VAL A 23 -5.97 18.48 -9.40
CA VAL A 23 -4.63 19.08 -9.52
C VAL A 23 -3.86 18.50 -10.70
N ALA A 24 -3.83 17.18 -10.88
CA ALA A 24 -3.15 16.55 -12.00
C ALA A 24 -3.72 17.00 -13.36
N ARG A 25 -5.05 17.10 -13.48
CA ARG A 25 -5.75 17.57 -14.69
C ARG A 25 -5.49 19.04 -14.98
N LEU A 26 -5.49 19.89 -13.94
CA LEU A 26 -5.22 21.32 -14.03
C LEU A 26 -3.79 21.58 -14.52
N LEU A 27 -2.85 20.69 -14.17
CA LEU A 27 -1.46 20.71 -14.62
C LEU A 27 -1.24 20.02 -15.98
N GLY A 28 -2.30 19.73 -16.73
CA GLY A 28 -2.20 19.17 -18.09
C GLY A 28 -1.99 17.66 -18.15
N GLY A 29 -2.07 16.94 -17.02
CA GLY A 29 -2.04 15.49 -17.01
C GLY A 29 -3.30 14.89 -17.63
N LYS A 30 -3.21 13.84 -18.45
CA LYS A 30 -4.39 13.23 -19.09
C LYS A 30 -5.20 12.36 -18.13
N ARG A 31 -6.41 11.93 -18.55
CA ARG A 31 -7.40 11.31 -17.64
C ARG A 31 -6.85 10.07 -16.93
N ALA A 32 -6.27 9.12 -17.68
CA ALA A 32 -5.81 7.87 -17.09
C ALA A 32 -4.65 8.11 -16.13
N THR A 33 -3.63 8.87 -16.56
CA THR A 33 -2.50 9.20 -15.70
C THR A 33 -2.90 9.99 -14.47
N SER A 34 -3.83 10.94 -14.60
CA SER A 34 -4.33 11.73 -13.47
C SER A 34 -5.01 10.84 -12.43
N CYS A 35 -5.77 9.82 -12.86
CA CYS A 35 -6.36 8.85 -11.93
C CYS A 35 -5.28 8.04 -11.18
N VAL A 36 -4.21 7.63 -11.87
CA VAL A 36 -3.13 6.80 -11.28
C VAL A 36 -2.39 7.54 -10.16
N ILE A 37 -2.13 8.84 -10.34
CA ILE A 37 -1.37 9.64 -9.37
C ILE A 37 -2.27 10.39 -8.37
N ALA A 38 -3.60 10.37 -8.54
CA ALA A 38 -4.51 11.11 -7.68
C ALA A 38 -4.41 10.76 -6.19
N PRO A 39 -4.37 9.47 -5.76
CA PRO A 39 -4.32 9.11 -4.34
C PRO A 39 -3.13 9.72 -3.59
N VAL A 40 -1.94 9.68 -4.19
CA VAL A 40 -0.72 10.21 -3.56
C VAL A 40 -0.73 11.74 -3.50
N LEU A 41 -1.24 12.40 -4.55
CA LEU A 41 -1.39 13.86 -4.57
C LEU A 41 -2.44 14.33 -3.55
N SER A 42 -3.56 13.62 -3.41
CA SER A 42 -4.57 13.94 -2.39
C SER A 42 -4.03 13.80 -0.98
N GLY A 43 -3.21 12.76 -0.71
CA GLY A 43 -2.49 12.63 0.56
C GLY A 43 -1.61 13.84 0.87
N ALA A 44 -0.84 14.31 -0.12
CA ALA A 44 -0.03 15.52 0.01
C ALA A 44 -0.89 16.76 0.33
N LEU A 45 -1.98 16.96 -0.40
CA LEU A 45 -2.88 18.11 -0.22
C LEU A 45 -3.54 18.10 1.17
N LEU A 46 -4.01 16.94 1.64
CA LEU A 46 -4.59 16.79 2.98
C LEU A 46 -3.57 17.08 4.07
N ALA A 47 -2.34 16.55 3.94
CA ALA A 47 -1.28 16.77 4.90
C ALA A 47 -0.83 18.24 4.97
N ILE A 48 -0.61 18.89 3.81
CA ILE A 48 -0.29 20.32 3.74
C ILE A 48 -1.42 21.14 4.37
N SER A 49 -2.68 20.83 4.04
CA SER A 49 -3.83 21.55 4.57
C SER A 49 -3.92 21.43 6.08
N GLY A 50 -3.74 20.23 6.64
CA GLY A 50 -3.72 20.01 8.09
C GLY A 50 -2.65 20.84 8.80
N VAL A 51 -1.45 20.94 8.23
CA VAL A 51 -0.36 21.77 8.76
C VAL A 51 -0.67 23.26 8.66
N VAL A 52 -1.29 23.71 7.57
CA VAL A 52 -1.58 25.14 7.34
C VAL A 52 -2.73 25.65 8.20
N ILE A 53 -3.80 24.89 8.38
CA ILE A 53 -4.99 25.36 9.12
C ILE A 53 -4.77 25.40 10.63
N TYR A 54 -3.91 24.53 11.17
CA TYR A 54 -3.67 24.40 12.60
C TYR A 54 -3.21 25.71 13.27
N PRO A 55 -2.13 26.39 12.82
CA PRO A 55 -1.68 27.64 13.44
C PRO A 55 -2.67 28.80 13.24
N LEU A 56 -3.63 28.68 12.31
CA LEU A 56 -4.71 29.65 12.11
C LEU A 56 -5.86 29.45 13.12
N GLY A 57 -5.76 28.46 14.02
CA GLY A 57 -6.82 28.11 14.98
C GLY A 57 -8.04 27.45 14.34
N LEU A 58 -7.98 27.11 13.04
CA LEU A 58 -9.08 26.51 12.30
C LEU A 58 -9.11 24.98 12.53
N ARG A 59 -10.27 24.47 12.95
CA ARG A 59 -10.48 23.05 13.26
C ARG A 59 -11.70 22.49 12.53
N GLY A 60 -11.66 21.20 12.25
CA GLY A 60 -12.76 20.44 11.65
C GLY A 60 -12.64 20.24 10.14
N VAL A 61 -13.55 19.41 9.61
CA VAL A 61 -13.53 18.96 8.21
C VAL A 61 -13.69 20.12 7.23
N VAL A 62 -14.54 21.11 7.54
CA VAL A 62 -14.84 22.22 6.62
C VAL A 62 -13.61 23.09 6.35
N PRO A 63 -12.87 23.61 7.37
CA PRO A 63 -11.62 24.32 7.12
C PRO A 63 -10.55 23.48 6.40
N LEU A 64 -10.44 22.20 6.74
CA LEU A 64 -9.49 21.29 6.07
C LEU A 64 -9.77 21.19 4.58
N LEU A 65 -10.99 20.82 4.19
CA LEU A 65 -11.36 20.66 2.78
C LEU A 65 -11.40 22.00 2.03
N GLY A 66 -11.74 23.09 2.72
CA GLY A 66 -11.61 24.45 2.19
C GLY A 66 -10.15 24.79 1.86
N CYS A 67 -9.20 24.47 2.76
CA CYS A 67 -7.78 24.67 2.51
C CYS A 67 -7.27 23.78 1.36
N VAL A 68 -7.71 22.52 1.26
CA VAL A 68 -7.40 21.64 0.12
C VAL A 68 -7.82 22.29 -1.21
N ALA A 69 -9.03 22.85 -1.26
CA ALA A 69 -9.52 23.56 -2.44
C ALA A 69 -8.68 24.81 -2.77
N VAL A 70 -8.32 25.60 -1.74
CA VAL A 70 -7.42 26.76 -1.90
C VAL A 70 -6.05 26.34 -2.42
N CYS A 71 -5.44 25.29 -1.86
CA CYS A 71 -4.16 24.75 -2.34
C CYS A 71 -4.26 24.32 -3.81
N ALA A 72 -5.34 23.64 -4.21
CA ALA A 72 -5.56 23.27 -5.61
C ALA A 72 -5.66 24.49 -6.54
N VAL A 73 -6.39 25.54 -6.12
CA VAL A 73 -6.51 26.81 -6.87
C VAL A 73 -5.19 27.54 -6.94
N LEU A 74 -4.41 27.60 -5.86
CA LEU A 74 -3.09 28.25 -5.82
C LEU A 74 -2.09 27.52 -6.72
N ILE A 75 -2.04 26.19 -6.68
CA ILE A 75 -1.21 25.39 -7.59
C ILE A 75 -1.57 25.69 -9.04
N PHE A 76 -2.86 25.74 -9.37
CA PHE A 76 -3.33 26.12 -10.71
C PHE A 76 -2.97 27.55 -11.10
N GLY A 77 -3.17 28.53 -10.22
CA GLY A 77 -2.84 29.93 -10.46
C GLY A 77 -1.34 30.13 -10.70
N CYS A 78 -0.50 29.59 -9.82
CA CYS A 78 0.96 29.64 -9.94
C CYS A 78 1.43 29.00 -11.25
N THR A 79 0.89 27.82 -11.60
CA THR A 79 1.29 27.16 -12.85
C THR A 79 0.81 27.89 -14.09
N ARG A 80 -0.37 28.54 -14.09
CA ARG A 80 -0.79 29.41 -15.19
C ARG A 80 0.12 30.63 -15.36
N LEU A 81 0.45 31.32 -14.27
CA LEU A 81 1.34 32.48 -14.29
C LEU A 81 2.75 32.11 -14.80
N LEU A 82 3.29 30.98 -14.34
CA LEU A 82 4.58 30.47 -14.80
C LEU A 82 4.53 29.99 -16.26
N SER A 83 3.45 29.33 -16.68
CA SER A 83 3.29 28.82 -18.04
C SER A 83 3.22 29.91 -19.11
N GLY A 84 2.73 31.11 -18.77
CA GLY A 84 2.72 32.28 -19.67
C GLY A 84 4.12 32.85 -19.93
N ARG A 85 5.09 32.62 -19.04
CA ARG A 85 6.50 33.06 -19.20
C ARG A 85 7.43 31.95 -19.71
N LEU A 86 7.09 30.67 -19.46
CA LEU A 86 7.97 29.52 -19.70
C LEU A 86 7.45 28.53 -20.76
N ALA A 87 6.51 28.94 -21.61
CA ALA A 87 5.75 28.08 -22.53
C ALA A 87 6.59 27.06 -23.33
N ARG A 88 6.72 25.85 -22.75
CA ARG A 88 6.67 24.57 -23.45
C ARG A 88 5.50 23.80 -22.86
N LYS A 89 4.70 23.19 -23.74
CA LYS A 89 3.42 22.51 -23.47
C LYS A 89 3.34 21.88 -22.08
N LEU A 90 2.39 22.33 -21.26
CA LEU A 90 1.91 21.63 -20.06
C LEU A 90 1.27 20.30 -20.52
N ASP A 91 2.08 19.31 -20.85
CA ASP A 91 1.58 18.00 -21.28
C ASP A 91 2.32 16.92 -20.51
N LEU A 92 1.58 16.22 -19.67
CA LEU A 92 2.06 14.96 -19.12
C LEU A 92 1.69 13.88 -20.14
N PRO A 93 2.67 13.22 -20.78
CA PRO A 93 2.36 12.23 -21.79
C PRO A 93 1.52 11.08 -21.22
N GLU A 94 0.49 10.67 -21.97
CA GLU A 94 -0.40 9.58 -21.57
C GLU A 94 0.09 8.28 -22.18
N TYR A 95 0.59 7.42 -21.30
CA TYR A 95 1.08 6.08 -21.65
C TYR A 95 0.11 4.97 -21.24
N VAL A 96 -1.04 5.35 -20.67
CA VAL A 96 -1.98 4.42 -20.05
C VAL A 96 -3.39 4.68 -20.59
N GLU A 97 -4.12 3.63 -20.91
CA GLU A 97 -5.48 3.70 -21.40
C GLU A 97 -6.49 3.62 -20.25
N GLY A 98 -7.46 4.54 -20.23
CA GLY A 98 -8.47 4.58 -19.17
C GLY A 98 -9.33 3.32 -19.09
N LYS A 99 -9.70 2.71 -20.23
CA LYS A 99 -10.46 1.44 -20.26
C LYS A 99 -9.69 0.30 -19.62
N PHE A 100 -8.39 0.23 -19.89
CA PHE A 100 -7.51 -0.78 -19.31
C PHE A 100 -7.44 -0.66 -17.78
N LEU A 101 -7.29 0.57 -17.25
CA LEU A 101 -7.30 0.82 -15.80
C LEU A 101 -8.65 0.50 -15.17
N LEU A 102 -9.75 0.85 -15.84
CA LEU A 102 -11.10 0.57 -15.35
C LEU A 102 -11.33 -0.94 -15.19
N VAL A 103 -10.93 -1.74 -16.18
CA VAL A 103 -11.04 -3.20 -16.11
C VAL A 103 -10.18 -3.75 -14.98
N VAL A 104 -8.94 -3.29 -14.82
CA VAL A 104 -8.09 -3.70 -13.69
C VAL A 104 -8.76 -3.37 -12.36
N GLY A 105 -9.20 -2.12 -12.18
CA GLY A 105 -9.83 -1.66 -10.94
C GLY A 105 -11.09 -2.45 -10.57
N ILE A 106 -11.96 -2.76 -11.53
CA ILE A 106 -13.17 -3.57 -11.30
C ILE A 106 -12.79 -5.00 -10.88
N LEU A 107 -11.88 -5.64 -11.61
CA LEU A 107 -11.47 -7.02 -11.32
C LEU A 107 -10.78 -7.14 -9.96
N THR A 108 -9.87 -6.22 -9.63
CA THR A 108 -9.11 -6.25 -8.38
C THR A 108 -9.95 -5.84 -7.19
N LEU A 109 -10.89 -4.91 -7.35
CA LEU A 109 -11.88 -4.58 -6.33
C LEU A 109 -12.74 -5.79 -5.99
N GLY A 110 -13.31 -6.45 -7.00
CA GLY A 110 -14.14 -7.65 -6.78
C GLY A 110 -13.35 -8.79 -6.14
N LEU A 111 -12.14 -9.05 -6.64
CA LEU A 111 -11.26 -10.11 -6.11
C LEU A 111 -10.86 -9.85 -4.66
N PHE A 112 -10.38 -8.64 -4.36
CA PHE A 112 -9.95 -8.31 -3.01
C PHE A 112 -11.13 -8.20 -2.06
N PHE A 113 -12.31 -7.75 -2.51
CA PHE A 113 -13.52 -7.81 -1.70
C PHE A 113 -13.86 -9.24 -1.26
N VAL A 114 -13.72 -10.23 -2.15
CA VAL A 114 -13.93 -11.65 -1.77
C VAL A 114 -12.92 -12.11 -0.72
N ILE A 115 -11.64 -11.72 -0.86
CA ILE A 115 -10.59 -12.05 0.12
C ILE A 115 -10.91 -11.39 1.47
N PHE A 116 -11.17 -10.09 1.46
CA PHE A 116 -11.48 -9.27 2.63
C PHE A 116 -12.73 -9.77 3.35
N HIS A 117 -13.82 -10.01 2.62
CA HIS A 117 -15.07 -10.52 3.18
C HIS A 117 -14.89 -11.90 3.82
N LYS A 118 -14.07 -12.78 3.24
CA LYS A 118 -13.78 -14.11 3.83
C LYS A 118 -12.85 -14.04 5.04
N ALA A 119 -11.91 -13.10 5.05
CA ALA A 119 -10.95 -12.91 6.11
C ALA A 119 -11.57 -12.19 7.32
N VAL A 120 -12.08 -10.99 7.09
CA VAL A 120 -12.56 -10.11 8.17
C VAL A 120 -14.00 -10.44 8.57
N ARG A 121 -14.87 -10.91 7.66
CA ARG A 121 -16.29 -11.32 7.89
C ARG A 121 -17.25 -10.24 8.42
N ASN A 122 -16.79 -9.36 9.30
CA ASN A 122 -17.49 -8.19 9.80
C ASN A 122 -16.58 -6.96 9.67
N PRO A 123 -16.94 -5.94 8.87
CA PRO A 123 -16.04 -4.82 8.57
C PRO A 123 -15.70 -3.92 9.77
N ALA A 124 -16.32 -4.10 10.94
CA ALA A 124 -15.92 -3.42 12.17
C ALA A 124 -14.90 -4.20 13.02
N TRP A 125 -14.65 -5.47 12.69
CA TRP A 125 -13.52 -6.17 13.29
C TRP A 125 -12.23 -5.51 12.81
N PHE A 126 -11.30 -5.30 13.74
CA PHE A 126 -10.06 -4.56 13.52
C PHE A 126 -8.89 -5.43 13.96
N LEU A 127 -7.70 -5.11 13.45
CA LEU A 127 -6.50 -5.81 13.84
C LEU A 127 -6.21 -5.58 15.32
N GLN A 128 -6.17 -6.66 16.10
CA GLN A 128 -5.87 -6.62 17.52
C GLN A 128 -4.36 -6.60 17.77
N SER A 129 -3.75 -5.43 17.59
CA SER A 129 -2.32 -5.21 17.75
C SER A 129 -2.00 -3.84 18.35
N ALA A 130 -0.87 -3.73 19.05
CA ALA A 130 -0.49 -2.53 19.77
C ALA A 130 -0.38 -1.28 18.87
N ASP A 131 0.22 -1.39 17.68
CA ASP A 131 0.32 -0.22 16.79
C ASP A 131 -1.07 0.19 16.26
N ASN A 132 -1.94 -0.80 16.02
CA ASN A 132 -3.30 -0.49 15.55
C ASN A 132 -4.14 0.21 16.63
N TYR A 133 -3.86 -0.04 17.90
CA TYR A 133 -4.52 0.67 19.00
C TYR A 133 -4.16 2.14 19.01
N ALA A 134 -2.89 2.46 18.77
CA ALA A 134 -2.45 3.84 18.57
C ALA A 134 -3.13 4.46 17.33
N HIS A 135 -3.24 3.73 16.21
CA HIS A 135 -3.92 4.22 15.02
C HIS A 135 -5.39 4.57 15.25
N LEU A 136 -6.13 3.67 15.92
CA LEU A 136 -7.52 3.92 16.28
C LEU A 136 -7.66 5.11 17.23
N ALA A 137 -6.76 5.26 18.21
CA ALA A 137 -6.76 6.41 19.11
C ALA A 137 -6.47 7.74 18.38
N TYR A 138 -5.54 7.76 17.42
CA TYR A 138 -5.31 8.93 16.55
C TYR A 138 -6.53 9.29 15.70
N ILE A 139 -7.23 8.29 15.14
CA ILE A 139 -8.44 8.50 14.35
C ILE A 139 -9.52 9.14 15.23
N VAL A 140 -9.79 8.55 16.40
CA VAL A 140 -10.77 9.05 17.37
C VAL A 140 -10.45 10.47 17.79
N ARG A 141 -9.20 10.74 18.20
CA ARG A 141 -8.77 12.09 18.61
C ARG A 141 -9.01 13.10 17.50
N SER A 142 -8.70 12.76 16.26
CA SER A 142 -8.87 13.66 15.11
C SER A 142 -10.34 13.93 14.79
N THR A 143 -11.19 12.90 14.92
CA THR A 143 -12.65 13.05 14.80
C THR A 143 -13.21 13.96 15.89
N GLN A 144 -12.75 13.82 17.13
CA GLN A 144 -13.22 14.62 18.29
C GLN A 144 -12.72 16.08 18.25
N SER A 145 -11.45 16.29 17.90
CA SER A 145 -10.80 17.62 17.98
C SER A 145 -10.87 18.43 16.68
N GLY A 146 -11.06 17.77 15.54
CA GLY A 146 -10.92 18.39 14.22
C GLY A 146 -9.49 18.83 13.87
N ILE A 147 -8.48 18.28 14.55
CA ILE A 147 -7.06 18.55 14.28
C ILE A 147 -6.48 17.44 13.41
N TYR A 148 -5.91 17.80 12.26
CA TYR A 148 -5.37 16.87 11.26
C TYR A 148 -3.90 17.11 10.92
N SER A 149 -3.20 17.95 11.69
CA SER A 149 -1.80 18.30 11.41
C SER A 149 -0.87 17.15 11.80
N MET A 150 -0.02 16.73 10.85
CA MET A 150 1.02 15.72 11.08
C MET A 150 2.12 16.14 12.05
N LEU A 151 2.20 17.44 12.39
CA LEU A 151 3.13 17.99 13.38
C LEU A 151 2.55 17.99 14.81
N HIS A 152 1.25 17.68 14.94
CA HIS A 152 0.46 17.76 16.16
C HIS A 152 -0.37 16.48 16.34
N ALA A 153 0.27 15.33 16.06
CA ALA A 153 -0.31 14.01 16.28
C ALA A 153 -0.34 13.72 17.80
N ALA A 154 -1.51 13.29 18.28
CA ALA A 154 -1.81 13.09 19.69
C ALA A 154 -2.97 12.11 19.87
N PHE A 155 -3.06 11.49 21.04
CA PHE A 155 -4.17 10.69 21.57
C PHE A 155 -5.17 11.52 22.41
N TYR A 156 -4.72 12.58 23.09
CA TYR A 156 -5.56 13.41 23.97
C TYR A 156 -5.67 14.87 23.53
N ASN A 157 -4.54 15.53 23.25
CA ASN A 157 -4.51 16.99 23.10
C ASN A 157 -5.58 17.50 22.13
N GLY A 158 -6.40 18.46 22.56
CA GLY A 158 -7.47 19.08 21.76
C GLY A 158 -8.77 18.28 21.67
N ALA A 159 -8.79 17.00 22.08
CA ALA A 159 -10.01 16.18 22.13
C ALA A 159 -10.61 16.09 23.55
N VAL A 160 -9.79 16.30 24.59
CA VAL A 160 -10.24 16.33 25.99
C VAL A 160 -9.66 17.56 26.72
N PRO A 161 -10.28 18.03 27.81
CA PRO A 161 -9.68 19.01 28.71
C PRO A 161 -8.29 18.56 29.18
N SER A 162 -7.34 19.48 29.38
CA SER A 162 -5.98 19.15 29.79
C SER A 162 -5.91 18.38 31.11
N ILE A 163 -6.83 18.64 32.04
CA ILE A 163 -6.93 17.90 33.30
C ILE A 163 -7.32 16.43 33.08
N GLN A 164 -8.00 16.12 31.97
CA GLN A 164 -8.40 14.75 31.59
C GLN A 164 -7.38 14.06 30.67
N ALA A 165 -6.25 14.70 30.38
CA ALA A 165 -5.14 14.10 29.64
C ALA A 165 -4.11 13.53 30.62
N PRO A 166 -3.96 12.19 30.73
CA PRO A 166 -3.01 11.60 31.67
C PRO A 166 -1.54 11.83 31.29
N PHE A 167 -1.27 12.04 29.99
CA PHE A 167 0.07 12.19 29.44
C PHE A 167 0.15 13.44 28.56
N THR A 168 1.36 13.98 28.42
CA THR A 168 1.64 15.04 27.44
C THR A 168 2.08 14.37 26.14
N ASP A 169 1.19 14.33 25.16
CA ASP A 169 1.34 13.53 23.94
C ASP A 169 1.14 14.40 22.68
N GLU A 170 2.21 15.05 22.22
CA GLU A 170 2.13 15.77 20.95
C GLU A 170 3.45 15.73 20.21
N GLY A 171 3.39 15.33 18.94
CA GLY A 171 4.58 15.28 18.11
C GLY A 171 4.31 15.02 16.65
N PHE A 172 5.40 14.71 15.94
CA PHE A 172 5.35 14.36 14.53
C PHE A 172 4.93 12.90 14.33
N TYR A 173 3.94 12.68 13.48
CA TYR A 173 3.60 11.37 12.94
C TYR A 173 3.06 11.49 11.50
N PRO A 174 3.41 10.59 10.55
CA PRO A 174 2.84 10.58 9.20
C PRO A 174 1.32 10.37 9.23
N TYR A 175 0.56 11.42 9.01
CA TYR A 175 -0.85 11.48 9.44
C TYR A 175 -1.88 11.36 8.32
N ALA A 176 -1.47 11.13 7.07
CA ALA A 176 -2.41 11.11 5.94
C ALA A 176 -3.44 9.96 6.07
N PHE A 177 -3.01 8.79 6.54
CA PHE A 177 -3.91 7.65 6.82
C PHE A 177 -5.00 8.02 7.84
N HIS A 178 -4.58 8.55 9.00
CA HIS A 178 -5.46 8.93 10.10
C HIS A 178 -6.39 10.08 9.69
N THR A 179 -5.91 11.03 8.90
CA THR A 179 -6.71 12.14 8.35
C THR A 179 -7.82 11.60 7.45
N ILE A 180 -7.52 10.69 6.52
CA ILE A 180 -8.53 10.11 5.62
C ILE A 180 -9.59 9.35 6.43
N ALA A 181 -9.18 8.51 7.38
CA ALA A 181 -10.11 7.72 8.18
C ALA A 181 -10.97 8.59 9.12
N SER A 182 -10.38 9.59 9.79
CA SER A 182 -11.11 10.48 10.72
C SER A 182 -12.04 11.46 10.00
N VAL A 183 -11.64 12.02 8.86
CA VAL A 183 -12.54 12.84 8.01
C VAL A 183 -13.70 11.98 7.50
N THR A 184 -13.44 10.74 7.11
CA THR A 184 -14.49 9.79 6.71
C THR A 184 -15.46 9.52 7.87
N SER A 185 -14.95 9.25 9.07
CA SER A 185 -15.76 9.06 10.28
C SER A 185 -16.60 10.30 10.60
N SER A 186 -15.99 11.49 10.55
CA SER A 186 -16.65 12.78 10.80
C SER A 186 -17.77 13.09 9.79
N ILE A 187 -17.60 12.74 8.51
CA ILE A 187 -18.61 12.97 7.46
C ILE A 187 -19.75 11.95 7.55
N THR A 188 -19.45 10.70 7.88
CA THR A 188 -20.42 9.59 7.76
C THR A 188 -21.07 9.18 9.07
N GLY A 189 -20.50 9.56 10.23
CA GLY A 189 -20.88 9.05 11.54
C GLY A 189 -20.54 7.57 11.75
N VAL A 190 -19.72 6.97 10.88
CA VAL A 190 -19.31 5.57 10.97
C VAL A 190 -18.10 5.43 11.91
N SER A 191 -18.05 4.32 12.66
CA SER A 191 -17.01 4.08 13.67
C SER A 191 -15.60 4.04 13.08
N ALA A 192 -14.60 4.35 13.93
CA ALA A 192 -13.20 4.39 13.55
C ALA A 192 -12.69 3.07 12.91
N PRO A 193 -12.98 1.86 13.45
CA PRO A 193 -12.58 0.59 12.84
C PRO A 193 -13.07 0.39 11.40
N ILE A 194 -14.31 0.76 11.10
CA ILE A 194 -14.86 0.62 9.73
C ILE A 194 -14.17 1.61 8.78
N CYS A 195 -13.94 2.85 9.23
CA CYS A 195 -13.27 3.87 8.42
C CYS A 195 -11.79 3.55 8.19
N GLU A 196 -11.11 3.01 9.20
CA GLU A 196 -9.74 2.47 9.12
C GLU A 196 -9.65 1.36 8.06
N ASN A 197 -10.54 0.36 8.17
CA ASN A 197 -10.62 -0.74 7.22
C ASN A 197 -10.94 -0.30 5.80
N ALA A 198 -11.91 0.61 5.63
CA ALA A 198 -12.26 1.16 4.32
C ALA A 198 -11.08 1.91 3.68
N THR A 199 -10.29 2.61 4.50
CA THR A 199 -9.12 3.36 4.05
C THR A 199 -8.08 2.42 3.47
N TRP A 200 -7.50 1.50 4.24
CA TRP A 200 -6.45 0.64 3.69
C TRP A 200 -6.99 -0.34 2.62
N PHE A 201 -8.26 -0.75 2.70
CA PHE A 201 -8.91 -1.59 1.68
C PHE A 201 -8.89 -0.91 0.31
N LEU A 202 -9.24 0.38 0.21
CA LEU A 202 -9.22 1.11 -1.06
C LEU A 202 -7.82 1.09 -1.70
N PHE A 203 -6.79 1.31 -0.89
CA PHE A 203 -5.41 1.36 -1.37
C PHE A 203 -4.94 0.00 -1.87
N VAL A 204 -5.24 -1.07 -1.14
CA VAL A 204 -4.89 -2.43 -1.54
C VAL A 204 -5.69 -2.89 -2.76
N ALA A 205 -7.00 -2.65 -2.78
CA ALA A 205 -7.90 -3.15 -3.81
C ALA A 205 -7.80 -2.40 -5.14
N ILE A 206 -7.48 -1.10 -5.11
CA ILE A 206 -7.53 -0.21 -6.28
C ILE A 206 -6.21 0.52 -6.52
N VAL A 207 -5.68 1.25 -5.54
CA VAL A 207 -4.51 2.14 -5.76
C VAL A 207 -3.27 1.34 -6.16
N TYR A 208 -2.95 0.28 -5.41
CA TYR A 208 -1.81 -0.58 -5.70
C TYR A 208 -1.93 -1.27 -7.08
N PRO A 209 -3.03 -1.98 -7.41
CA PRO A 209 -3.13 -2.64 -8.70
C PRO A 209 -3.16 -1.70 -9.89
N THR A 210 -3.80 -0.52 -9.77
CA THR A 210 -3.83 0.46 -10.85
C THR A 210 -2.47 1.15 -11.06
N GLY A 211 -1.69 1.38 -10.00
CA GLY A 211 -0.31 1.83 -10.09
C GLY A 211 0.60 0.80 -10.78
N ILE A 212 0.50 -0.48 -10.41
CA ILE A 212 1.21 -1.59 -11.09
C ILE A 212 0.78 -1.69 -12.56
N ALA A 213 -0.52 -1.55 -12.84
CA ALA A 213 -1.05 -1.60 -14.18
C ALA A 213 -0.52 -0.46 -15.06
N ALA A 214 -0.48 0.76 -14.53
CA ALA A 214 0.10 1.91 -15.21
C ALA A 214 1.59 1.69 -15.53
N LEU A 215 2.35 1.16 -14.56
CA LEU A 215 3.76 0.83 -14.72
C LEU A 215 3.97 -0.21 -15.84
N ILE A 216 3.22 -1.32 -15.81
CA ILE A 216 3.31 -2.40 -16.81
C ILE A 216 2.91 -1.91 -18.20
N GLN A 217 1.79 -1.21 -18.34
CA GLN A 217 1.34 -0.71 -19.64
C GLN A 217 2.32 0.33 -20.21
N GLY A 218 2.86 1.21 -19.35
CA GLY A 218 3.86 2.20 -19.73
C GLY A 218 5.19 1.58 -20.18
N ILE A 219 5.73 0.60 -19.45
CA ILE A 219 7.02 -0.03 -19.75
C ILE A 219 6.93 -0.96 -20.97
N PHE A 220 5.96 -1.88 -20.96
CA PHE A 220 5.87 -2.91 -22.01
C PHE A 220 5.17 -2.40 -23.28
N LYS A 221 4.57 -1.21 -23.23
CA LYS A 221 3.88 -0.55 -24.36
C LYS A 221 2.79 -1.43 -24.98
N LYS A 222 2.16 -2.32 -24.18
CA LYS A 222 1.11 -3.22 -24.63
C LYS A 222 -0.26 -2.73 -24.16
N LYS A 223 -1.08 -2.32 -25.13
CA LYS A 223 -2.45 -1.81 -24.91
C LYS A 223 -3.51 -2.92 -24.91
N SER A 224 -3.17 -4.13 -24.47
CA SER A 224 -4.10 -5.27 -24.55
C SER A 224 -4.87 -5.48 -23.25
N TYR A 225 -6.18 -5.73 -23.34
CA TYR A 225 -7.03 -6.16 -22.23
C TYR A 225 -6.53 -7.45 -21.55
N LEU A 226 -5.77 -8.28 -22.28
CA LEU A 226 -5.09 -9.43 -21.70
C LEU A 226 -4.20 -9.05 -20.51
N SER A 227 -3.47 -7.94 -20.63
CA SER A 227 -2.61 -7.45 -19.56
C SER A 227 -3.42 -7.10 -18.30
N SER A 228 -4.67 -6.65 -18.44
CA SER A 228 -5.55 -6.35 -17.30
C SER A 228 -5.84 -7.61 -16.47
N PHE A 229 -6.16 -8.73 -17.13
CA PHE A 229 -6.41 -10.00 -16.46
C PHE A 229 -5.16 -10.58 -15.81
N ILE A 230 -4.00 -10.47 -16.46
CA ILE A 230 -2.72 -10.90 -15.90
C ILE A 230 -2.37 -10.10 -14.65
N ILE A 231 -2.57 -8.78 -14.67
CA ILE A 231 -2.31 -7.93 -13.50
C ILE A 231 -3.25 -8.32 -12.35
N ALA A 232 -4.55 -8.44 -12.63
CA ALA A 232 -5.54 -8.80 -11.61
C ALA A 232 -5.25 -10.16 -10.96
N SER A 233 -4.65 -11.11 -11.68
CA SER A 233 -4.32 -12.43 -11.12
C SER A 233 -3.00 -12.46 -10.33
N VAL A 234 -2.09 -11.50 -10.53
CA VAL A 234 -0.75 -11.53 -9.92
C VAL A 234 -0.61 -10.63 -8.70
N VAL A 235 -1.32 -9.49 -8.66
CA VAL A 235 -1.10 -8.45 -7.63
C VAL A 235 -1.32 -8.94 -6.20
N PHE A 236 -2.19 -9.95 -5.98
CA PHE A 236 -2.47 -10.55 -4.67
C PHE A 236 -1.94 -11.98 -4.53
N ALA A 237 -1.08 -12.43 -5.43
CA ALA A 237 -0.67 -13.83 -5.54
C ALA A 237 0.34 -14.27 -4.46
N ASN A 238 1.00 -13.34 -3.77
CA ASN A 238 1.94 -13.62 -2.69
C ASN A 238 1.45 -12.94 -1.42
N ILE A 239 1.31 -13.66 -0.31
CA ILE A 239 0.70 -13.07 0.88
C ILE A 239 1.59 -12.05 1.60
N ALA A 240 2.90 -12.00 1.34
CA ALA A 240 3.79 -10.99 1.94
C ALA A 240 3.31 -9.56 1.61
N PHE A 241 2.62 -9.37 0.47
CA PHE A 241 1.78 -8.20 0.25
C PHE A 241 0.54 -8.54 -0.59
N PRO A 242 -0.69 -8.20 -0.16
CA PRO A 242 -0.99 -7.26 0.93
C PRO A 242 -1.29 -7.92 2.28
N ILE A 243 -1.66 -9.20 2.31
CA ILE A 243 -2.29 -9.84 3.47
C ILE A 243 -1.40 -9.73 4.71
N ARG A 244 -0.12 -10.11 4.61
CA ARG A 244 0.80 -10.14 5.75
C ARG A 244 0.98 -8.77 6.39
N MET A 245 1.11 -7.71 5.59
CA MET A 245 1.28 -6.35 6.10
C MET A 245 0.03 -5.78 6.78
N VAL A 246 -1.17 -6.29 6.45
CA VAL A 246 -2.41 -5.91 7.13
C VAL A 246 -2.77 -6.84 8.30
N THR A 247 -1.96 -7.86 8.57
CA THR A 247 -2.15 -8.79 9.70
C THR A 247 -1.07 -8.69 10.77
N VAL A 248 0.12 -8.19 10.43
CA VAL A 248 1.27 -8.12 11.34
C VAL A 248 1.53 -6.67 11.72
N HIS A 249 1.65 -6.42 13.04
CA HIS A 249 1.88 -5.12 13.69
C HIS A 249 0.79 -4.06 13.50
N GLY A 250 0.15 -3.96 12.34
CA GLY A 250 -0.86 -2.95 12.03
C GLY A 250 -0.28 -1.72 11.35
N ILE A 251 0.71 -1.93 10.49
CA ILE A 251 1.47 -0.89 9.79
C ILE A 251 0.68 -0.24 8.63
N PHE A 252 -0.59 0.10 8.84
CA PHE A 252 -1.51 0.60 7.82
C PHE A 252 -1.06 1.89 7.11
N PRO A 253 -0.47 2.90 7.79
CA PRO A 253 0.12 4.05 7.12
C PRO A 253 1.20 3.64 6.10
N ASN A 254 2.03 2.65 6.46
CA ASN A 254 3.03 2.09 5.56
C ASN A 254 2.41 1.30 4.40
N VAL A 255 1.35 0.54 4.64
CA VAL A 255 0.60 -0.19 3.59
C VAL A 255 0.08 0.78 2.53
N ILE A 256 -0.63 1.85 2.93
CA ILE A 256 -1.18 2.81 1.97
C ILE A 256 -0.07 3.55 1.20
N ALA A 257 1.06 3.84 1.87
CA ALA A 257 2.20 4.48 1.23
C ALA A 257 2.84 3.55 0.19
N PHE A 258 3.04 2.27 0.52
CA PHE A 258 3.56 1.26 -0.41
C PHE A 258 2.62 1.08 -1.61
N CYS A 259 1.30 1.11 -1.41
CA CYS A 259 0.35 1.07 -2.52
C CYS A 259 0.52 2.21 -3.54
N CYS A 260 1.02 3.37 -3.12
CA CYS A 260 1.27 4.54 -3.97
C CYS A 260 2.64 4.51 -4.68
N VAL A 261 3.59 3.69 -4.22
CA VAL A 261 4.95 3.62 -4.79
C VAL A 261 4.94 3.30 -6.29
N PRO A 262 4.19 2.30 -6.80
CA PRO A 262 4.14 2.01 -8.23
C PRO A 262 3.71 3.20 -9.09
N SER A 263 2.75 4.00 -8.62
CA SER A 263 2.31 5.23 -9.30
C SER A 263 3.42 6.28 -9.37
N CYS A 264 4.23 6.41 -8.31
CA CYS A 264 5.37 7.33 -8.27
C CYS A 264 6.54 6.85 -9.15
N VAL A 265 6.79 5.53 -9.21
CA VAL A 265 7.75 4.94 -10.16
C VAL A 265 7.29 5.17 -11.59
N TYR A 266 6.02 4.90 -11.88
CA TYR A 266 5.41 5.18 -13.19
C TYR A 266 5.58 6.65 -13.57
N LEU A 267 5.25 7.57 -12.66
CA LEU A 267 5.37 9.01 -12.90
C LEU A 267 6.82 9.39 -13.19
N PHE A 268 7.79 8.93 -12.38
CA PHE A 268 9.21 9.20 -12.62
C PHE A 268 9.68 8.74 -14.02
N ILE A 269 9.34 7.52 -14.42
CA ILE A 269 9.73 6.98 -15.72
C ILE A 269 9.04 7.74 -16.86
N ALA A 270 7.77 8.10 -16.71
CA ALA A 270 7.00 8.87 -17.69
C ALA A 270 7.60 10.28 -17.90
N VAL A 271 7.93 10.99 -16.82
CA VAL A 271 8.40 12.39 -16.89
C VAL A 271 9.85 12.50 -17.35
N THR A 272 10.63 11.43 -17.22
CA THR A 272 12.00 11.30 -17.75
C THR A 272 12.05 10.73 -19.18
N GLY A 273 10.89 10.63 -19.85
CA GLY A 273 10.78 10.20 -21.24
C GLY A 273 11.01 8.69 -21.47
N GLY A 274 11.01 7.88 -20.41
CA GLY A 274 11.28 6.44 -20.51
C GLY A 274 10.24 5.62 -21.25
N MET A 275 9.03 6.17 -21.41
CA MET A 275 7.92 5.50 -22.09
C MET A 275 7.68 6.03 -23.50
N SER A 276 8.44 7.05 -23.95
CA SER A 276 8.27 7.62 -25.30
C SER A 276 8.49 6.56 -26.38
N GLU A 277 7.64 6.56 -27.41
CA GLU A 277 7.85 5.77 -28.63
C GLU A 277 8.93 6.44 -29.49
N ILE A 278 9.78 5.61 -30.10
CA ILE A 278 10.64 6.04 -31.20
C ILE A 278 9.71 6.14 -32.41
N VAL A 279 9.40 7.36 -32.85
CA VAL A 279 8.68 7.56 -34.12
C VAL A 279 9.68 7.32 -35.26
N GLU A 280 9.80 6.08 -35.70
CA GLU A 280 10.30 5.79 -37.05
C GLU A 280 9.17 6.11 -38.03
N GLU A 281 9.15 7.32 -38.59
CA GLU A 281 8.33 7.64 -39.75
C GLU A 281 8.80 6.77 -40.94
N ARG A 282 8.17 5.61 -41.15
CA ARG A 282 8.24 4.92 -42.44
C ARG A 282 7.50 5.76 -43.47
N LYS A 283 8.22 6.59 -44.23
CA LYS A 283 7.66 7.21 -45.44
C LYS A 283 7.29 6.11 -46.44
N SER A 284 5.99 5.82 -46.50
CA SER A 284 5.35 5.11 -47.60
C SER A 284 5.28 6.04 -48.82
N THR A 285 6.41 6.25 -49.50
CA THR A 285 6.43 6.84 -50.85
C THR A 285 7.58 6.20 -51.62
N GLY A 286 7.25 5.44 -52.66
CA GLY A 286 8.20 4.66 -53.47
C GLY A 286 9.11 5.50 -54.37
N VAL A 287 9.96 6.34 -53.78
CA VAL A 287 11.09 6.96 -54.47
C VAL A 287 12.33 6.84 -53.61
N SER A 288 13.27 6.04 -54.09
CA SER A 288 14.60 5.84 -53.55
C SER A 288 15.48 7.05 -53.85
N THR A 289 15.74 7.89 -52.84
CA THR A 289 17.00 8.63 -52.60
C THR A 289 16.77 9.73 -51.56
N GLU A 290 16.83 9.38 -50.28
CA GLU A 290 17.37 10.25 -49.22
C GLU A 290 17.41 9.42 -47.93
N ASN A 291 18.57 9.40 -47.26
CA ASN A 291 18.75 8.72 -45.98
C ASN A 291 17.57 9.02 -45.04
N PRO A 292 16.93 8.01 -44.40
CA PRO A 292 15.89 8.28 -43.43
C PRO A 292 16.48 9.20 -42.35
N LYS A 293 16.03 10.46 -42.31
CA LYS A 293 16.30 11.37 -41.20
C LYS A 293 15.62 10.77 -39.98
N VAL A 294 16.34 9.93 -39.25
CA VAL A 294 16.00 9.52 -37.89
C VAL A 294 15.80 10.83 -37.13
N LYS A 295 14.55 11.17 -36.78
CA LYS A 295 14.28 12.31 -35.90
C LYS A 295 15.14 12.10 -34.66
N GLU A 296 16.03 13.06 -34.40
CA GLU A 296 16.95 13.04 -33.28
C GLU A 296 16.18 12.70 -32.00
N ARG A 297 16.77 11.88 -31.13
CA ARG A 297 16.24 11.70 -29.76
C ARG A 297 16.31 13.04 -29.06
N GLU A 298 15.26 13.85 -29.14
CA GLU A 298 15.13 15.00 -28.26
C GLU A 298 15.07 14.48 -26.82
N PHE A 299 16.05 14.90 -26.00
CA PHE A 299 16.04 14.60 -24.58
C PHE A 299 14.82 15.25 -23.93
N PHE A 300 13.88 14.43 -23.47
CA PHE A 300 12.60 14.87 -22.92
C PHE A 300 12.58 14.79 -21.39
N VAL A 301 12.31 15.91 -20.75
CA VAL A 301 11.95 16.00 -19.33
C VAL A 301 10.75 16.93 -19.17
N SER A 302 9.70 16.47 -18.51
CA SER A 302 8.53 17.29 -18.17
C SER A 302 8.73 17.97 -16.82
N TRP A 303 9.00 19.27 -16.80
CA TRP A 303 9.13 20.06 -15.55
C TRP A 303 7.85 20.07 -14.71
N VAL A 304 6.69 20.07 -15.37
CA VAL A 304 5.38 19.95 -14.71
C VAL A 304 5.24 18.58 -14.06
N GLY A 305 5.63 17.54 -14.78
CA GLY A 305 5.68 16.19 -14.26
C GLY A 305 6.64 16.03 -13.08
N MET A 306 7.79 16.70 -13.11
CA MET A 306 8.70 16.76 -11.96
C MET A 306 8.07 17.47 -10.75
N THR A 307 7.30 18.53 -10.97
CA THR A 307 6.56 19.21 -9.89
C THR A 307 5.54 18.27 -9.26
N LEU A 308 4.74 17.57 -10.09
CA LEU A 308 3.80 16.55 -9.64
C LEU A 308 4.49 15.40 -8.90
N LEU A 309 5.67 15.00 -9.36
CA LEU A 309 6.48 13.98 -8.67
C LEU A 309 6.92 14.47 -7.29
N VAL A 310 7.43 15.69 -7.15
CA VAL A 310 7.82 16.25 -5.85
C VAL A 310 6.63 16.30 -4.89
N ILE A 311 5.46 16.75 -5.35
CA ILE A 311 4.23 16.73 -4.55
C ILE A 311 3.86 15.28 -4.18
N SER A 312 4.03 14.33 -5.10
CA SER A 312 3.74 12.91 -4.85
C SER A 312 4.71 12.31 -3.82
N LEU A 313 6.00 12.65 -3.86
CA LEU A 313 6.97 12.20 -2.84
C LEU A 313 6.64 12.80 -1.47
N PHE A 314 6.23 14.07 -1.41
CA PHE A 314 5.69 14.62 -0.16
C PHE A 314 4.43 13.87 0.30
N GLY A 315 3.56 13.46 -0.64
CA GLY A 315 2.40 12.63 -0.37
C GLY A 315 2.78 11.28 0.24
N LEU A 316 3.76 10.58 -0.35
CA LEU A 316 4.32 9.35 0.21
C LEU A 316 4.88 9.59 1.61
N MET A 317 5.69 10.63 1.81
CA MET A 317 6.23 11.01 3.12
C MET A 317 5.13 11.19 4.17
N SER A 318 4.04 11.88 3.81
CA SER A 318 2.91 12.13 4.70
C SER A 318 2.10 10.88 5.04
N MET A 319 2.15 9.86 4.19
CA MET A 319 1.56 8.54 4.46
C MET A 319 2.52 7.68 5.29
N GLN A 320 3.77 7.56 4.85
CA GLN A 320 4.89 6.98 5.60
C GLN A 320 6.24 7.30 4.90
N PRO A 321 7.22 7.94 5.57
CA PRO A 321 8.51 8.35 4.97
C PRO A 321 9.34 7.22 4.36
N ASN A 322 9.26 6.01 4.91
CA ASN A 322 10.00 4.87 4.39
C ASN A 322 9.57 4.43 2.97
N ALA A 323 8.41 4.87 2.49
CA ALA A 323 7.96 4.63 1.13
C ALA A 323 8.76 5.42 0.09
N ASP A 324 9.32 6.58 0.45
CA ASP A 324 10.21 7.36 -0.42
C ASP A 324 11.54 6.63 -0.64
N PHE A 325 12.11 6.05 0.41
CA PHE A 325 13.29 5.19 0.29
C PHE A 325 12.98 3.96 -0.57
N PHE A 326 11.77 3.40 -0.45
CA PHE A 326 11.38 2.27 -1.28
C PHE A 326 11.23 2.66 -2.75
N TRP A 327 10.59 3.80 -3.02
CA TRP A 327 10.55 4.39 -4.36
C TRP A 327 11.95 4.60 -4.94
N ALA A 328 12.88 5.14 -4.14
CA ALA A 328 14.27 5.36 -4.55
C ALA A 328 14.98 4.04 -4.90
N VAL A 329 14.78 2.98 -4.09
CA VAL A 329 15.31 1.63 -4.35
C VAL A 329 14.82 1.07 -5.69
N LEU A 330 13.54 1.26 -6.04
CA LEU A 330 12.98 0.79 -7.31
C LEU A 330 13.45 1.60 -8.52
N VAL A 331 13.58 2.92 -8.36
CA VAL A 331 13.97 3.83 -9.44
C VAL A 331 15.49 3.79 -9.72
N PHE A 332 16.31 3.52 -8.71
CA PHE A 332 17.76 3.56 -8.84
C PHE A 332 18.32 2.66 -9.96
N PRO A 333 17.92 1.37 -10.09
CA PRO A 333 18.33 0.54 -11.22
C PRO A 333 17.86 1.07 -12.59
N TYR A 334 16.68 1.70 -12.67
CA TYR A 334 16.22 2.34 -13.90
C TYR A 334 17.09 3.55 -14.25
N ILE A 335 17.53 4.32 -13.26
CA ILE A 335 18.46 5.44 -13.47
C ILE A 335 19.74 4.92 -14.13
N LEU A 336 20.34 3.86 -13.56
CA LEU A 336 21.59 3.30 -14.05
C LEU A 336 21.45 2.64 -15.42
N PHE A 337 20.47 1.77 -15.62
CA PHE A 337 20.41 0.96 -16.85
C PHE A 337 19.71 1.64 -18.02
N ASN A 338 18.90 2.67 -17.77
CA ASN A 338 18.09 3.30 -18.81
C ASN A 338 18.26 4.81 -18.89
N TYR A 339 18.30 5.54 -17.77
CA TYR A 339 18.31 7.01 -17.80
C TYR A 339 19.71 7.59 -18.10
N VAL A 340 20.73 7.16 -17.35
CA VAL A 340 22.12 7.60 -17.53
C VAL A 340 22.64 7.25 -18.93
N PRO A 341 22.45 6.02 -19.47
CA PRO A 341 22.79 5.71 -20.85
C PRO A 341 22.15 6.64 -21.87
N ARG A 342 20.87 7.01 -21.69
CA ARG A 342 20.19 7.97 -22.57
C ARG A 342 20.82 9.37 -22.50
N ILE A 343 21.20 9.84 -21.31
CA ILE A 343 21.90 11.13 -21.14
C ILE A 343 23.25 11.10 -21.83
N VAL A 344 24.02 10.02 -21.65
CA VAL A 344 25.36 9.86 -22.24
C VAL A 344 25.25 9.78 -23.76
N GLU A 345 24.31 9.02 -24.31
CA GLU A 345 24.06 8.93 -25.75
C GLU A 345 23.67 10.30 -26.35
N TYR A 346 22.77 11.04 -25.68
CA TYR A 346 22.39 12.38 -26.11
C TYR A 346 23.58 13.36 -26.07
N THR A 347 24.35 13.36 -24.97
CA THR A 347 25.50 14.25 -24.79
C THR A 347 26.62 13.93 -25.77
N ALA A 348 26.86 12.64 -26.03
CA ALA A 348 27.84 12.18 -27.01
C ALA A 348 27.46 12.61 -28.43
N HIS A 349 26.17 12.52 -28.79
CA HIS A 349 25.69 13.01 -30.07
C HIS A 349 25.85 14.53 -30.19
N LYS A 350 25.41 15.29 -29.18
CA LYS A 350 25.48 16.76 -29.13
C LYS A 350 26.91 17.29 -29.27
N HIS A 351 27.89 16.62 -28.69
CA HIS A 351 29.31 17.02 -28.73
C HIS A 351 30.13 16.27 -29.80
N GLY A 352 29.49 15.54 -30.72
CA GLY A 352 30.18 14.87 -31.84
C GLY A 352 31.11 13.72 -31.45
N ILE A 353 30.92 13.11 -30.28
CA ILE A 353 31.76 12.02 -29.76
C ILE A 353 31.38 10.72 -30.48
N LYS A 354 32.10 10.38 -31.55
CA LYS A 354 31.84 9.17 -32.37
C LYS A 354 32.48 7.87 -31.83
N LYS A 355 33.57 7.96 -31.04
CA LYS A 355 34.29 6.78 -30.54
C LYS A 355 33.51 6.11 -29.39
N LYS A 356 33.08 4.86 -29.60
CA LYS A 356 32.38 4.05 -28.59
C LYS A 356 33.15 3.90 -27.27
N SER A 357 34.48 3.81 -27.32
CA SER A 357 35.32 3.72 -26.11
C SER A 357 35.21 4.96 -25.23
N ARG A 358 35.13 6.16 -25.81
CA ARG A 358 34.92 7.40 -25.05
C ARG A 358 33.52 7.45 -24.45
N GLN A 359 32.50 7.05 -25.21
CA GLN A 359 31.12 6.97 -24.70
C GLN A 359 31.01 6.00 -23.51
N LEU A 360 31.71 4.86 -23.56
CA LEU A 360 31.78 3.91 -22.44
C LEU A 360 32.46 4.52 -21.21
N ILE A 361 33.56 5.24 -21.38
CA ILE A 361 34.24 5.94 -20.26
C ILE A 361 33.29 6.97 -19.62
N PHE A 362 32.60 7.79 -20.43
CA PHE A 362 31.61 8.74 -19.91
C PHE A 362 30.46 8.05 -19.17
N LEU A 363 29.99 6.91 -19.69
CA LEU A 363 28.97 6.11 -19.03
C LEU A 363 29.44 5.65 -17.65
N VAL A 364 30.61 5.02 -17.57
CA VAL A 364 31.18 4.53 -16.30
C VAL A 364 31.37 5.67 -15.31
N ILE A 365 31.91 6.82 -15.74
CA ILE A 365 32.08 7.99 -14.86
C ILE A 365 30.73 8.49 -14.34
N ALA A 366 29.72 8.61 -15.22
CA ALA A 366 28.39 9.08 -14.84
C ALA A 366 27.70 8.09 -13.88
N GLU A 367 27.80 6.78 -14.13
CA GLU A 367 27.27 5.75 -13.23
C GLU A 367 27.97 5.77 -11.87
N VAL A 368 29.30 5.84 -11.82
CA VAL A 368 30.07 5.94 -10.57
C VAL A 368 29.68 7.19 -9.79
N LEU A 369 29.51 8.33 -10.45
CA LEU A 369 29.07 9.57 -9.81
C LEU A 369 27.66 9.43 -9.23
N VAL A 370 26.71 8.88 -9.98
CA VAL A 370 25.33 8.64 -9.50
C VAL A 370 25.34 7.68 -8.31
N ILE A 371 26.10 6.58 -8.37
CA ILE A 371 26.22 5.64 -7.25
C ILE A 371 26.82 6.34 -6.03
N GLY A 372 27.92 7.09 -6.21
CA GLY A 372 28.60 7.80 -5.13
C GLY A 372 27.71 8.84 -4.43
N VAL A 373 26.97 9.64 -5.21
CA VAL A 373 26.01 10.62 -4.67
C VAL A 373 24.86 9.93 -3.93
N SER A 374 24.31 8.84 -4.48
CA SER A 374 23.24 8.08 -3.82
C SER A 374 23.69 7.44 -2.52
N VAL A 375 24.88 6.84 -2.48
CA VAL A 375 25.45 6.24 -1.26
C VAL A 375 25.76 7.32 -0.22
N LEU A 376 26.29 8.47 -0.63
CA LEU A 376 26.53 9.60 0.27
C LEU A 376 25.21 10.11 0.87
N ALA A 377 24.18 10.33 0.05
CA ALA A 377 22.87 10.77 0.51
C ALA A 377 22.25 9.74 1.47
N TRP A 378 22.30 8.45 1.13
CA TRP A 378 21.85 7.36 1.99
C TRP A 378 22.56 7.38 3.34
N TYR A 379 23.88 7.48 3.34
CA TYR A 379 24.71 7.52 4.56
C TYR A 379 24.43 8.76 5.42
N VAL A 380 24.31 9.94 4.81
CA VAL A 380 24.02 11.19 5.53
C VAL A 380 22.64 11.10 6.21
N VAL A 381 21.63 10.62 5.51
CA VAL A 381 20.27 10.51 6.08
C VAL A 381 20.21 9.41 7.14
N LEU A 382 20.88 8.27 6.91
CA LEU A 382 20.97 7.17 7.89
C LEU A 382 21.59 7.62 9.22
N ASN A 383 22.56 8.53 9.20
CA ASN A 383 23.25 9.02 10.40
C ASN A 383 22.67 10.33 10.96
N SER A 384 21.55 10.82 10.40
CA SER A 384 20.92 12.05 10.86
C SER A 384 20.17 11.85 12.18
N SER A 385 20.14 12.88 13.03
CA SER A 385 19.47 12.82 14.35
C SER A 385 17.97 12.54 14.24
N PHE A 386 17.30 13.11 13.23
CA PHE A 386 15.86 12.92 13.05
C PHE A 386 15.48 11.50 12.62
N MET A 387 16.40 10.75 11.99
CA MET A 387 16.17 9.34 11.63
C MET A 387 16.55 8.36 12.74
N ALA A 388 17.27 8.80 13.77
CA ALA A 388 17.83 7.93 14.80
C ALA A 388 16.81 6.99 15.47
N PRO A 389 15.58 7.41 15.83
CA PRO A 389 14.58 6.50 16.42
C PRO A 389 14.15 5.36 15.48
N ILE A 390 14.20 5.60 14.17
CA ILE A 390 13.74 4.65 13.14
C ILE A 390 14.86 3.67 12.81
N VAL A 391 16.05 4.17 12.48
CA VAL A 391 17.17 3.36 11.98
C VAL A 391 17.87 2.55 13.08
N ASN A 392 17.71 2.96 14.36
CA ASN A 392 18.23 2.23 15.50
C ASN A 392 17.20 1.28 16.14
N PHE A 393 15.96 1.26 15.66
CA PHE A 393 15.01 0.21 16.02
C PHE A 393 15.43 -1.10 15.35
N VAL A 394 15.67 -2.14 16.15
CA VAL A 394 16.23 -3.41 15.68
C VAL A 394 15.27 -4.57 15.98
N TRP A 395 14.81 -5.26 14.94
CA TRP A 395 14.12 -6.53 15.08
C TRP A 395 15.12 -7.65 15.36
N GLY A 396 14.85 -8.44 16.41
CA GLY A 396 15.65 -9.60 16.82
C GLY A 396 15.49 -10.84 15.94
N ILE A 397 14.85 -10.73 14.78
CA ILE A 397 14.68 -11.84 13.84
C ILE A 397 15.94 -11.94 12.99
N THR A 398 16.55 -13.12 12.97
CA THR A 398 17.67 -13.43 12.09
C THR A 398 17.45 -14.76 11.41
N VAL A 399 17.91 -14.85 10.16
CA VAL A 399 17.83 -16.03 9.31
C VAL A 399 19.12 -16.07 8.51
N ASP A 400 19.72 -17.25 8.40
CA ASP A 400 20.95 -17.39 7.64
C ASP A 400 20.74 -17.02 6.16
N ALA A 401 21.77 -16.43 5.55
CA ALA A 401 21.67 -15.87 4.21
C ALA A 401 21.32 -16.93 3.16
N THR A 402 21.82 -18.16 3.30
CA THR A 402 21.58 -19.26 2.35
C THR A 402 20.12 -19.69 2.35
N THR A 403 19.53 -19.89 3.53
CA THR A 403 18.11 -20.18 3.70
C THR A 403 17.25 -19.04 3.17
N MET A 404 17.62 -17.78 3.43
CA MET A 404 16.88 -16.66 2.88
C MET A 404 16.96 -16.60 1.35
N ILE A 405 18.12 -16.88 0.75
CA ILE A 405 18.25 -17.01 -0.72
C ILE A 405 17.32 -18.10 -1.25
N TYR A 406 17.28 -19.26 -0.60
CA TYR A 406 16.36 -20.34 -0.96
C TYR A 406 14.89 -19.87 -0.95
N TYR A 407 14.48 -19.16 0.10
CA TYR A 407 13.13 -18.63 0.24
C TYR A 407 12.80 -17.47 -0.71
N ILE A 408 13.80 -16.72 -1.19
CA ILE A 408 13.62 -15.70 -2.23
C ILE A 408 13.42 -16.37 -3.59
N VAL A 409 14.23 -17.38 -3.91
CA VAL A 409 14.20 -18.09 -5.19
C VAL A 409 12.85 -18.77 -5.46
N ASN A 410 12.18 -19.23 -4.40
CA ASN A 410 10.88 -19.90 -4.47
C ASN A 410 9.69 -19.05 -3.94
N PHE A 411 9.93 -17.76 -3.67
CA PHE A 411 8.95 -16.80 -3.16
C PHE A 411 8.26 -17.17 -1.83
N GLY A 412 8.84 -18.06 -1.03
CA GLY A 412 8.38 -18.30 0.33
C GLY A 412 8.68 -17.14 1.28
N LEU A 413 9.71 -16.33 0.97
CA LEU A 413 10.10 -15.13 1.74
C LEU A 413 10.11 -15.39 3.26
N ILE A 414 9.61 -14.46 4.07
CA ILE A 414 9.53 -14.61 5.53
C ILE A 414 8.45 -15.61 5.97
N ILE A 415 7.51 -15.95 5.09
CA ILE A 415 6.40 -16.88 5.32
C ILE A 415 6.87 -18.34 5.29
N ARG A 416 7.98 -18.62 4.59
CA ARG A 416 8.58 -19.95 4.42
C ARG A 416 7.68 -20.96 3.70
N LEU A 417 6.71 -20.48 2.90
CA LEU A 417 5.81 -21.29 2.08
C LEU A 417 6.08 -21.06 0.59
N PRO A 418 6.76 -22.00 -0.11
CA PRO A 418 7.10 -21.83 -1.52
C PRO A 418 5.87 -21.64 -2.43
N LEU A 419 5.98 -20.75 -3.43
CA LEU A 419 4.91 -20.47 -4.40
C LEU A 419 5.26 -21.00 -5.79
N PHE A 420 4.84 -22.23 -6.09
CA PHE A 420 5.23 -22.92 -7.32
C PHE A 420 4.89 -22.16 -8.62
N PHE A 421 3.62 -21.82 -8.83
CA PHE A 421 3.20 -21.16 -10.07
C PHE A 421 3.73 -19.73 -10.21
N PHE A 422 3.80 -18.99 -9.10
CA PHE A 422 4.40 -17.65 -9.06
C PHE A 422 5.89 -17.71 -9.42
N THR A 423 6.62 -18.69 -8.87
CA THR A 423 8.04 -18.92 -9.13
C THR A 423 8.32 -19.23 -10.59
N ILE A 424 7.55 -20.11 -11.23
CA ILE A 424 7.73 -20.44 -12.66
C ILE A 424 7.52 -19.21 -13.53
N ALA A 425 6.41 -18.50 -13.31
CA ALA A 425 6.12 -17.27 -14.05
C ALA A 425 7.22 -16.23 -13.82
N PHE A 426 7.69 -16.05 -12.58
CA PHE A 426 8.79 -15.15 -12.28
C PHE A 426 10.05 -15.48 -13.07
N TRP A 427 10.55 -16.72 -13.04
CA TRP A 427 11.81 -17.06 -13.70
C TRP A 427 11.74 -16.93 -15.22
N ILE A 428 10.61 -17.26 -15.84
CA ILE A 428 10.38 -17.02 -17.27
C ILE A 428 10.38 -15.51 -17.57
N GLY A 429 9.72 -14.72 -16.73
CA GLY A 429 9.73 -13.26 -16.83
C GLY A 429 11.13 -12.66 -16.62
N PHE A 430 11.90 -13.21 -15.68
CA PHE A 430 13.25 -12.77 -15.36
C PHE A 430 14.19 -12.96 -16.56
N ILE A 431 14.11 -14.13 -17.21
CA ILE A 431 14.82 -14.42 -18.46
C ILE A 431 14.38 -13.46 -19.57
N TYR A 432 13.08 -13.24 -19.72
CA TYR A 432 12.55 -12.29 -20.71
C TYR A 432 13.11 -10.86 -20.50
N CYS A 433 13.12 -10.38 -19.27
CA CYS A 433 13.63 -9.07 -18.89
C CYS A 433 15.17 -8.98 -19.00
N LEU A 434 15.90 -10.08 -18.81
CA LEU A 434 17.35 -10.15 -19.05
C LEU A 434 17.69 -9.96 -20.54
N ILE A 435 16.94 -10.65 -21.41
CA ILE A 435 17.16 -10.65 -22.86
C ILE A 435 16.87 -9.27 -23.44
N LYS A 436 15.81 -8.60 -22.97
CA LYS A 436 15.39 -7.29 -23.46
C LYS A 436 16.07 -6.16 -22.67
N LYS A 437 17.02 -5.47 -23.31
CA LYS A 437 17.82 -4.38 -22.70
C LYS A 437 16.97 -3.37 -21.91
N ASP A 438 15.84 -2.94 -22.47
CA ASP A 438 14.98 -1.92 -21.84
C ASP A 438 14.32 -2.37 -20.53
N TYR A 439 14.28 -3.67 -20.24
CA TYR A 439 13.60 -4.27 -19.08
C TYR A 439 14.56 -4.78 -18.01
N ARG A 440 15.88 -4.75 -18.26
CA ARG A 440 16.89 -5.28 -17.34
C ARG A 440 16.86 -4.64 -15.97
N TRP A 441 16.44 -3.37 -15.89
CA TRP A 441 16.36 -2.64 -14.63
C TRP A 441 15.31 -3.22 -13.68
N LEU A 442 14.28 -3.89 -14.18
CA LEU A 442 13.30 -4.59 -13.34
C LEU A 442 13.99 -5.69 -12.54
N ASN A 443 14.87 -6.45 -13.19
CA ASN A 443 15.66 -7.47 -12.51
C ASN A 443 16.66 -6.83 -11.53
N GLY A 444 17.24 -5.68 -11.88
CA GLY A 444 18.08 -4.90 -10.97
C GLY A 444 17.33 -4.44 -9.71
N ALA A 445 16.08 -3.97 -9.86
CA ALA A 445 15.22 -3.57 -8.75
C ALA A 445 14.85 -4.76 -7.87
N PHE A 446 14.49 -5.90 -8.47
CA PHE A 446 14.26 -7.14 -7.74
C PHE A 446 15.49 -7.58 -6.94
N LEU A 447 16.66 -7.63 -7.57
CA LEU A 447 17.90 -8.04 -6.91
C LEU A 447 18.26 -7.10 -5.76
N PHE A 448 18.04 -5.79 -5.92
CA PHE A 448 18.32 -4.84 -4.86
C PHE A 448 17.38 -5.01 -3.67
N CYS A 449 16.07 -5.18 -3.90
CA CYS A 449 15.12 -5.53 -2.83
C CYS A 449 15.47 -6.87 -2.16
N ALA A 450 15.91 -7.87 -2.92
CA ALA A 450 16.31 -9.17 -2.39
C ALA A 450 17.54 -9.06 -1.47
N VAL A 451 18.55 -8.25 -1.86
CA VAL A 451 19.71 -7.96 -1.01
C VAL A 451 19.27 -7.26 0.27
N ILE A 452 18.38 -6.26 0.18
CA ILE A 452 17.85 -5.57 1.37
C ILE A 452 17.16 -6.56 2.32
N LEU A 453 16.33 -7.48 1.81
CA LEU A 453 15.69 -8.51 2.64
C LEU A 453 16.73 -9.43 3.32
N ILE A 454 17.73 -9.93 2.58
CA ILE A 454 18.80 -10.77 3.14
C ILE A 454 19.55 -10.00 4.25
N CYS A 455 19.95 -8.76 3.98
CA CYS A 455 20.64 -7.92 4.94
C CYS A 455 19.75 -7.57 6.15
N SER A 456 18.44 -7.43 5.96
CA SER A 456 17.49 -7.17 7.05
C SER A 456 17.39 -8.31 8.05
N LEU A 457 17.85 -9.51 7.70
CA LEU A 457 17.85 -10.70 8.55
C LEU A 457 19.26 -11.11 8.98
N SER A 458 20.25 -10.26 8.69
CA SER A 458 21.64 -10.47 9.10
C SER A 458 21.81 -10.38 10.62
N ASP A 459 22.67 -11.22 11.16
CA ASP A 459 23.18 -11.11 12.53
C ASP A 459 24.12 -9.91 12.70
N ASN A 460 24.71 -9.38 11.62
CA ASN A 460 25.56 -8.21 11.67
C ASN A 460 24.70 -6.93 11.73
N LEU A 461 24.72 -6.28 12.89
CA LEU A 461 23.93 -5.09 13.16
C LEU A 461 24.23 -3.91 12.22
N ALA A 462 25.49 -3.71 11.82
CA ALA A 462 25.85 -2.62 10.92
C ALA A 462 25.28 -2.85 9.52
N ILE A 463 25.36 -4.09 9.01
CA ILE A 463 24.75 -4.49 7.73
C ILE A 463 23.23 -4.33 7.80
N LYS A 464 22.61 -4.85 8.86
CA LYS A 464 21.17 -4.76 9.08
C LYS A 464 20.69 -3.31 9.07
N ARG A 465 21.31 -2.44 9.87
CA ARG A 465 20.97 -1.00 9.93
C ARG A 465 21.20 -0.29 8.60
N PHE A 466 22.33 -0.55 7.94
CA PHE A 466 22.66 0.14 6.69
C PHE A 466 21.64 -0.17 5.59
N PHE A 467 21.23 -1.43 5.43
CA PHE A 467 20.34 -1.82 4.34
C PHE A 467 18.86 -1.69 4.67
N SER A 468 18.43 -1.96 5.90
CA SER A 468 17.01 -2.03 6.26
C SER A 468 16.58 -1.06 7.37
N GLY A 469 17.49 -0.21 7.87
CA GLY A 469 17.20 0.75 8.95
C GLY A 469 16.03 1.69 8.66
N PHE A 470 15.88 2.16 7.42
CA PHE A 470 14.73 3.01 7.03
C PHE A 470 13.38 2.31 7.13
N TRP A 471 13.37 0.98 7.25
CA TRP A 471 12.18 0.17 7.48
C TRP A 471 12.20 -0.45 8.88
N TYR A 472 12.79 0.21 9.87
CA TYR A 472 12.86 -0.27 11.25
C TYR A 472 13.58 -1.63 11.37
N THR A 473 14.40 -2.00 10.39
CA THR A 473 14.96 -3.35 10.21
C THR A 473 13.92 -4.47 10.11
N ASP A 474 12.67 -4.14 9.75
CA ASP A 474 11.52 -5.03 9.72
C ASP A 474 11.54 -5.95 8.47
N PRO A 475 11.68 -7.27 8.64
CA PRO A 475 11.68 -8.20 7.52
C PRO A 475 10.32 -8.29 6.81
N GLU A 476 9.20 -7.97 7.47
CA GLU A 476 7.87 -8.00 6.84
C GLU A 476 7.76 -6.89 5.77
N ARG A 477 8.24 -5.68 6.08
CA ARG A 477 8.31 -4.56 5.12
C ARG A 477 9.23 -4.87 3.94
N THR A 478 10.42 -5.42 4.21
CA THR A 478 11.38 -5.71 3.14
C THR A 478 10.95 -6.91 2.28
N ALA A 479 10.24 -7.89 2.83
CA ALA A 479 9.61 -8.96 2.06
C ALA A 479 8.55 -8.42 1.11
N ALA A 480 7.72 -7.47 1.55
CA ALA A 480 6.78 -6.78 0.66
C ALA A 480 7.51 -6.05 -0.49
N MET A 481 8.64 -5.37 -0.22
CA MET A 481 9.44 -4.72 -1.27
C MET A 481 9.88 -5.69 -2.38
N VAL A 482 10.23 -6.94 -2.01
CA VAL A 482 10.56 -8.00 -2.97
C VAL A 482 9.35 -8.36 -3.83
N VAL A 483 8.15 -8.48 -3.24
CA VAL A 483 6.92 -8.77 -3.99
C VAL A 483 6.62 -7.67 -5.01
N PHE A 484 6.64 -6.40 -4.59
CA PHE A 484 6.41 -5.27 -5.49
C PHE A 484 7.39 -5.24 -6.67
N ALA A 485 8.67 -5.55 -6.44
CA ALA A 485 9.66 -5.63 -7.52
C ALA A 485 9.47 -6.86 -8.43
N ALA A 486 8.95 -7.98 -7.88
CA ALA A 486 8.73 -9.22 -8.61
C ALA A 486 7.45 -9.20 -9.47
N VAL A 487 6.39 -8.53 -9.04
CA VAL A 487 5.07 -8.54 -9.71
C VAL A 487 5.14 -8.15 -11.21
N PRO A 488 5.84 -7.07 -11.63
CA PRO A 488 5.99 -6.75 -13.05
C PRO A 488 6.72 -7.84 -13.84
N ILE A 489 7.68 -8.53 -13.23
CA ILE A 489 8.45 -9.62 -13.83
C ILE A 489 7.55 -10.85 -14.00
N VAL A 490 6.77 -11.20 -12.98
CA VAL A 490 5.79 -12.30 -13.03
C VAL A 490 4.75 -12.06 -14.11
N ALA A 491 4.21 -10.83 -14.20
CA ALA A 491 3.25 -10.46 -15.25
C ALA A 491 3.85 -10.64 -16.66
N ALA A 492 5.12 -10.26 -16.87
CA ALA A 492 5.83 -10.50 -18.12
C ALA A 492 6.00 -11.99 -18.41
N GLY A 493 6.30 -12.80 -17.39
CA GLY A 493 6.40 -14.24 -17.52
C GLY A 493 5.09 -14.92 -17.93
N ILE A 494 3.98 -14.59 -17.26
CA ILE A 494 2.64 -15.08 -17.64
C ILE A 494 2.32 -14.69 -19.07
N TYR A 495 2.63 -13.46 -19.47
CA TYR A 495 2.44 -13.01 -20.85
C TYR A 495 3.25 -13.86 -21.85
N VAL A 496 4.52 -14.18 -21.55
CA VAL A 496 5.37 -15.01 -22.42
C VAL A 496 4.84 -16.44 -22.51
N ILE A 497 4.45 -17.05 -21.39
CA ILE A 497 3.86 -18.40 -21.33
C ILE A 497 2.60 -18.45 -22.21
N ALA A 498 1.72 -17.47 -22.01
CA ALA A 498 0.48 -17.33 -22.73
C ALA A 498 0.66 -17.22 -24.25
N MET A 499 1.58 -16.37 -24.69
CA MET A 499 1.89 -16.21 -26.11
C MET A 499 2.52 -17.47 -26.72
N GLY A 500 3.38 -18.16 -25.96
CA GLY A 500 4.01 -19.42 -26.37
C GLY A 500 2.98 -20.52 -26.60
N ILE A 501 2.09 -20.76 -25.64
CA ILE A 501 1.03 -21.77 -25.76
C ILE A 501 0.09 -21.43 -26.92
N GLY A 502 -0.34 -20.17 -27.05
CA GLY A 502 -1.17 -19.74 -28.16
C GLY A 502 -0.53 -19.96 -29.53
N PHE A 503 0.79 -19.80 -29.64
CA PHE A 503 1.54 -20.12 -30.85
C PHE A 503 1.51 -21.62 -31.18
N PHE A 504 1.76 -22.49 -30.20
CA PHE A 504 1.70 -23.94 -30.40
C PHE A 504 0.30 -24.42 -30.78
N ILE A 505 -0.74 -23.90 -30.12
CA ILE A 505 -2.14 -24.20 -30.47
C ILE A 505 -2.42 -23.79 -31.92
N SER A 506 -2.01 -22.59 -32.32
CA SER A 506 -2.18 -22.14 -33.71
C SER A 506 -1.46 -23.05 -34.70
N LYS A 507 -0.22 -23.49 -34.40
CA LYS A 507 0.53 -24.43 -35.24
C LYS A 507 -0.15 -25.81 -35.32
N ALA A 508 -0.66 -26.32 -34.20
CA ALA A 508 -1.39 -27.57 -34.14
C ALA A 508 -2.68 -27.53 -34.99
N ILE A 509 -3.45 -26.42 -34.89
CA ILE A 509 -4.63 -26.20 -35.73
C ILE A 509 -4.25 -26.22 -37.21
N VAL A 510 -3.18 -25.53 -37.60
CA VAL A 510 -2.70 -25.52 -38.99
C VAL A 510 -2.25 -26.92 -39.45
N PHE A 511 -1.56 -27.67 -38.59
CA PHE A 511 -1.12 -29.03 -38.89
C PHE A 511 -2.30 -30.00 -39.08
N ILE A 512 -3.29 -29.98 -38.17
CA ILE A 512 -4.51 -30.80 -38.27
C ILE A 512 -5.30 -30.44 -39.53
N LYS A 513 -5.44 -29.14 -39.83
CA LYS A 513 -6.09 -28.68 -41.09
C LYS A 513 -5.36 -29.21 -42.32
N LYS A 514 -4.03 -29.13 -42.38
CA LYS A 514 -3.24 -29.67 -43.50
C LYS A 514 -3.43 -31.18 -43.65
N ARG A 515 -3.46 -31.93 -42.54
CA ARG A 515 -3.67 -33.38 -42.54
C ARG A 515 -5.08 -33.76 -42.99
N ASN A 516 -6.11 -33.06 -42.53
CA ASN A 516 -7.49 -33.30 -42.95
C ASN A 516 -7.73 -32.91 -44.41
N ILE A 517 -7.12 -31.84 -44.92
CA ILE A 517 -7.15 -31.50 -46.37
C ILE A 517 -6.49 -32.63 -47.18
N PHE A 518 -5.36 -33.16 -46.73
CA PHE A 518 -4.70 -34.29 -47.39
C PHE A 518 -5.54 -35.57 -47.37
N ALA A 519 -6.24 -35.84 -46.26
CA ALA A 519 -7.16 -36.98 -46.13
C ALA A 519 -8.42 -36.81 -47.01
N LEU A 520 -9.04 -35.62 -47.01
CA LEU A 520 -10.16 -35.24 -47.88
C LEU A 520 -9.80 -35.20 -49.37
N SER A 521 -8.52 -35.05 -49.73
CA SER A 521 -8.07 -35.16 -51.13
C SER A 521 -7.93 -36.61 -51.62
N ARG A 522 -7.88 -37.59 -50.69
CA ARG A 522 -7.81 -39.03 -51.02
C ARG A 522 -9.19 -39.69 -51.12
N GLU A 523 -10.21 -39.15 -50.44
CA GLU A 523 -11.59 -39.61 -50.56
C GLU A 523 -12.34 -38.62 -51.44
N GLY A 524 -12.67 -39.06 -52.66
CA GLY A 524 -13.25 -38.20 -53.69
C GLY A 524 -14.50 -37.44 -53.24
N ILE A 525 -14.52 -36.15 -53.60
CA ILE A 525 -15.68 -35.25 -53.69
C ILE A 525 -16.34 -34.89 -52.35
N LEU A 526 -15.87 -33.79 -51.74
CA LEU A 526 -16.77 -32.71 -51.33
C LEU A 526 -15.98 -31.39 -51.22
N GLN A 527 -16.38 -30.37 -51.99
CA GLN A 527 -15.76 -29.05 -51.96
C GLN A 527 -16.01 -28.36 -50.62
N LEU A 528 -14.96 -28.20 -49.84
CA LEU A 528 -14.86 -27.14 -48.83
C LEU A 528 -13.62 -26.31 -49.13
N GLN A 529 -13.76 -25.36 -50.06
CA GLN A 529 -12.76 -24.33 -50.30
C GLN A 529 -12.78 -23.32 -49.16
N LEU A 530 -11.78 -23.36 -48.30
CA LEU A 530 -11.41 -22.26 -47.41
C LEU A 530 -9.98 -21.84 -47.75
N ARG A 531 -9.85 -20.85 -48.63
CA ARG A 531 -8.57 -20.23 -49.01
C ARG A 531 -7.97 -19.49 -47.81
N TYR A 532 -6.68 -19.71 -47.57
CA TYR A 532 -5.84 -18.87 -46.73
C TYR A 532 -5.07 -17.95 -47.68
N GLU A 533 -5.46 -16.68 -47.80
CA GLU A 533 -4.71 -15.71 -48.60
C GLU A 533 -3.98 -14.69 -47.72
N PRO A 534 -2.73 -14.34 -48.07
CA PRO A 534 -2.11 -13.11 -47.59
C PRO A 534 -2.82 -11.94 -48.27
N LEU A 535 -3.16 -10.91 -47.49
CA LEU A 535 -3.88 -9.71 -47.95
C LEU A 535 -3.46 -9.25 -49.36
N ASN A 536 -4.36 -9.41 -50.35
CA ASN A 536 -4.57 -8.45 -51.43
C ASN A 536 -5.94 -8.69 -52.10
N ILE A 537 -6.47 -7.62 -52.67
CA ILE A 537 -7.88 -7.31 -52.95
C ILE A 537 -8.37 -8.04 -54.22
N GLU A 538 -9.59 -8.62 -54.19
CA GLU A 538 -10.73 -8.29 -55.08
C GLU A 538 -11.97 -9.16 -54.80
N GLU A 539 -13.14 -8.59 -55.10
CA GLU A 539 -14.48 -8.93 -54.60
C GLU A 539 -15.19 -10.06 -55.36
N HIS A 540 -15.79 -11.01 -54.62
CA HIS A 540 -16.98 -11.79 -55.02
C HIS A 540 -17.74 -12.30 -53.77
N PRO A 541 -19.06 -12.59 -53.87
CA PRO A 541 -19.98 -12.56 -52.73
C PRO A 541 -19.79 -13.75 -51.78
N LYS A 542 -19.63 -13.44 -50.48
CA LYS A 542 -19.14 -14.35 -49.43
C LYS A 542 -20.27 -15.03 -48.67
N ALA A 543 -20.26 -16.37 -48.63
CA ALA A 543 -20.83 -17.12 -47.50
C ALA A 543 -20.10 -16.73 -46.20
N PRO A 544 -20.77 -16.67 -45.03
CA PRO A 544 -20.16 -16.20 -43.79
C PRO A 544 -19.08 -17.19 -43.32
N SER A 545 -17.82 -16.88 -43.61
CA SER A 545 -16.66 -17.63 -43.13
C SER A 545 -16.10 -16.98 -41.86
N ILE A 546 -16.15 -17.71 -40.74
CA ILE A 546 -15.53 -17.27 -39.48
C ILE A 546 -14.02 -17.50 -39.60
N CYS A 547 -13.26 -16.44 -39.87
CA CYS A 547 -11.80 -16.49 -39.91
C CYS A 547 -11.23 -16.14 -38.54
N VAL A 548 -10.75 -17.15 -37.79
CA VAL A 548 -10.05 -16.93 -36.51
C VAL A 548 -8.57 -16.68 -36.79
N SER A 549 -8.10 -15.45 -36.56
CA SER A 549 -6.69 -15.11 -36.75
C SER A 549 -5.78 -15.80 -35.71
N GLN A 550 -4.51 -16.03 -36.05
CA GLN A 550 -3.51 -16.53 -35.09
C GLN A 550 -3.42 -15.66 -33.84
N VAL A 551 -3.57 -14.34 -34.00
CA VAL A 551 -3.59 -13.38 -32.89
C VAL A 551 -4.80 -13.62 -31.98
N THR A 552 -5.97 -13.90 -32.56
CA THR A 552 -7.18 -14.24 -31.80
C THR A 552 -6.98 -15.51 -30.97
N VAL A 553 -6.40 -16.57 -31.56
CA VAL A 553 -6.08 -17.82 -30.83
C VAL A 553 -5.11 -17.55 -29.68
N GLN A 554 -4.08 -16.75 -29.92
CA GLN A 554 -3.10 -16.37 -28.89
C GLN A 554 -3.74 -15.59 -27.74
N VAL A 555 -4.60 -14.61 -28.05
CA VAL A 555 -5.31 -13.83 -27.03
C VAL A 555 -6.27 -14.70 -26.23
N CYS A 556 -7.05 -15.58 -26.87
CA CYS A 556 -7.96 -16.49 -26.17
C CYS A 556 -7.21 -17.47 -25.25
N ALA A 557 -6.12 -18.08 -25.75
CA ALA A 557 -5.28 -18.95 -24.94
C ALA A 557 -4.69 -18.20 -23.74
N ALA A 558 -4.28 -16.95 -23.95
CA ALA A 558 -3.72 -16.11 -22.92
C ALA A 558 -4.73 -15.74 -21.82
N ILE A 559 -5.96 -15.39 -22.20
CA ILE A 559 -7.05 -15.12 -21.25
C ILE A 559 -7.36 -16.39 -20.46
N LEU A 560 -7.47 -17.54 -21.13
CA LEU A 560 -7.71 -18.82 -20.46
C LEU A 560 -6.62 -19.14 -19.44
N ILE A 561 -5.34 -18.93 -19.79
CA ILE A 561 -4.21 -19.16 -18.87
C ILE A 561 -4.26 -18.19 -17.69
N ALA A 562 -4.54 -16.90 -17.93
CA ALA A 562 -4.66 -15.94 -16.85
C ALA A 562 -5.81 -16.30 -15.88
N LEU A 563 -6.94 -16.78 -16.42
CA LEU A 563 -8.08 -17.27 -15.64
C LEU A 563 -7.76 -18.57 -14.88
N VAL A 564 -7.11 -19.54 -15.53
CA VAL A 564 -6.69 -20.80 -14.89
C VAL A 564 -5.66 -20.52 -13.81
N TYR A 565 -4.67 -19.66 -14.07
CA TYR A 565 -3.67 -19.23 -13.09
C TYR A 565 -4.32 -18.51 -11.90
N GLY A 566 -5.20 -17.54 -12.16
CA GLY A 566 -5.95 -16.85 -11.11
C GLY A 566 -6.83 -17.81 -10.31
N GLY A 567 -7.53 -18.73 -10.98
CA GLY A 567 -8.33 -19.78 -10.34
C GLY A 567 -7.47 -20.71 -9.48
N ALA A 568 -6.30 -21.12 -9.98
CA ALA A 568 -5.32 -21.96 -9.28
C ALA A 568 -4.76 -21.30 -8.01
N LEU A 569 -4.57 -19.98 -8.03
CA LEU A 569 -4.14 -19.24 -6.82
C LEU A 569 -5.25 -19.18 -5.76
N LEU A 570 -6.51 -19.08 -6.20
CA LEU A 570 -7.66 -18.97 -5.32
C LEU A 570 -8.22 -20.32 -4.86
N THR A 571 -7.58 -21.43 -5.22
CA THR A 571 -7.99 -22.75 -4.75
C THR A 571 -7.85 -22.83 -3.23
N PRO A 572 -8.74 -23.59 -2.55
CA PRO A 572 -8.59 -23.82 -1.11
C PRO A 572 -7.36 -24.68 -0.78
N TRP A 573 -6.83 -25.42 -1.75
CA TRP A 573 -5.75 -26.38 -1.60
C TRP A 573 -4.50 -25.96 -2.38
N ASP A 574 -3.33 -26.25 -1.83
CA ASP A 574 -2.04 -26.17 -2.53
C ASP A 574 -1.98 -27.29 -3.59
N LEU A 575 -2.13 -26.89 -4.85
CA LEU A 575 -2.16 -27.82 -5.98
C LEU A 575 -0.84 -28.60 -6.16
N SER A 576 0.28 -28.06 -5.69
CA SER A 576 1.59 -28.73 -5.80
C SER A 576 1.75 -29.90 -4.84
N LYS A 577 0.89 -30.00 -3.82
CA LYS A 577 0.92 -31.04 -2.78
C LYS A 577 -0.19 -32.07 -2.92
N LEU A 578 -1.00 -32.02 -3.97
CA LEU A 578 -2.06 -33.01 -4.18
C LEU A 578 -1.47 -34.43 -4.29
N PRO A 579 -2.12 -35.44 -3.68
CA PRO A 579 -3.45 -35.42 -3.06
C PRO A 579 -3.48 -34.95 -1.59
N ALA A 580 -2.35 -34.58 -0.99
CA ALA A 580 -2.33 -34.09 0.38
C ALA A 580 -3.17 -32.80 0.49
N ARG A 581 -4.14 -32.78 1.41
CA ARG A 581 -5.08 -31.68 1.64
C ARG A 581 -4.42 -30.53 2.41
N VAL A 582 -3.36 -29.97 1.85
CA VAL A 582 -2.64 -28.81 2.42
C VAL A 582 -3.29 -27.52 1.93
N LYS A 583 -3.58 -26.59 2.84
CA LYS A 583 -4.18 -25.29 2.49
C LYS A 583 -3.23 -24.48 1.61
N SER A 584 -3.78 -23.76 0.63
CA SER A 584 -3.01 -22.80 -0.18
C SER A 584 -2.51 -21.63 0.67
N GLU A 585 -1.46 -20.94 0.20
CA GLU A 585 -0.89 -19.79 0.92
C GLU A 585 -1.93 -18.70 1.16
N ILE A 586 -2.73 -18.34 0.14
CA ILE A 586 -3.83 -17.38 0.27
C ILE A 586 -4.85 -17.86 1.31
N ARG A 587 -5.14 -19.16 1.39
CA ARG A 587 -6.07 -19.70 2.39
C ARG A 587 -5.50 -19.64 3.81
N CYS A 588 -4.19 -19.85 3.97
CA CYS A 588 -3.49 -19.61 5.24
C CYS A 588 -3.55 -18.13 5.62
N GLY A 589 -3.24 -17.23 4.68
CA GLY A 589 -3.32 -15.78 4.90
C GLY A 589 -4.72 -15.31 5.31
N ILE A 590 -5.78 -15.80 4.65
CA ILE A 590 -7.18 -15.52 5.04
C ILE A 590 -7.47 -16.03 6.46
N GLY A 591 -6.94 -17.21 6.83
CA GLY A 591 -7.07 -17.77 8.17
C GLY A 591 -6.40 -16.90 9.23
N TRP A 592 -5.14 -16.53 9.00
CA TRP A 592 -4.39 -15.65 9.92
C TRP A 592 -5.03 -14.28 10.07
N MET A 593 -5.49 -13.68 8.96
CA MET A 593 -6.20 -12.41 9.02
C MET A 593 -7.51 -12.51 9.81
N ASN A 594 -8.27 -13.59 9.63
CA ASN A 594 -9.46 -13.83 10.44
C ASN A 594 -9.11 -13.99 11.93
N GLU A 595 -8.03 -14.73 12.23
CA GLU A 595 -7.56 -14.97 13.59
C GLU A 595 -7.29 -13.66 14.33
N VAL A 596 -6.53 -12.73 13.73
CA VAL A 596 -6.09 -11.50 14.41
C VAL A 596 -7.10 -10.35 14.37
N TYR A 597 -8.20 -10.47 13.62
CA TYR A 597 -9.25 -9.44 13.55
C TYR A 597 -10.48 -9.80 14.41
N GLU A 598 -10.87 -11.07 14.42
CA GLU A 598 -12.10 -11.52 15.09
C GLU A 598 -11.98 -11.41 16.62
N PRO A 599 -12.97 -10.85 17.32
CA PRO A 599 -13.00 -10.77 18.78
C PRO A 599 -13.27 -12.15 19.39
N ARG A 600 -12.25 -13.00 19.40
CA ARG A 600 -12.30 -14.38 19.91
C ARG A 600 -11.56 -14.52 21.23
N ASP A 601 -11.81 -15.63 21.92
CA ASP A 601 -11.09 -15.97 23.15
C ASP A 601 -9.58 -16.11 22.87
N GLY A 602 -8.75 -15.62 23.79
CA GLY A 602 -7.29 -15.60 23.63
C GLY A 602 -6.74 -14.50 22.73
N MET A 603 -7.59 -13.56 22.29
CA MET A 603 -7.16 -12.26 21.76
C MET A 603 -7.23 -11.19 22.85
N THR A 604 -6.60 -10.04 22.64
CA THR A 604 -6.51 -8.94 23.63
C THR A 604 -7.84 -8.22 23.89
N TYR A 605 -8.83 -8.40 23.02
CA TYR A 605 -10.20 -7.91 23.16
C TYR A 605 -11.17 -8.93 22.56
N SER A 606 -11.83 -9.67 23.43
CA SER A 606 -12.70 -10.81 23.12
C SER A 606 -14.18 -10.40 22.96
N ALA A 607 -15.00 -11.30 22.41
CA ALA A 607 -16.45 -11.09 22.31
C ALA A 607 -17.12 -10.99 23.70
N ALA A 608 -16.57 -11.66 24.72
CA ALA A 608 -17.06 -11.59 26.09
C ALA A 608 -16.79 -10.20 26.70
N GLU A 609 -15.58 -9.67 26.50
CA GLU A 609 -15.24 -8.29 26.89
C GLU A 609 -16.10 -7.27 26.15
N GLU A 610 -16.31 -7.45 24.84
CA GLU A 610 -17.20 -6.60 24.05
C GLU A 610 -18.64 -6.59 24.60
N ALA A 611 -19.17 -7.76 24.97
CA ALA A 611 -20.49 -7.86 25.57
C ALA A 611 -20.58 -7.17 26.92
N PHE A 612 -19.55 -7.31 27.76
CA PHE A 612 -19.45 -6.66 29.06
C PHE A 612 -19.36 -5.13 28.93
N VAL A 613 -18.53 -4.61 28.02
CA VAL A 613 -18.38 -3.18 27.72
C VAL A 613 -19.71 -2.59 27.25
N LYS A 614 -20.44 -3.27 26.37
CA LYS A 614 -21.77 -2.81 25.91
C LYS A 614 -22.79 -2.71 27.04
N LYS A 615 -22.77 -3.63 28.00
CA LYS A 615 -23.63 -3.55 29.19
C LYS A 615 -23.19 -2.40 30.10
N SER A 616 -21.89 -2.25 30.31
CA SER A 616 -21.29 -1.19 31.12
C SER A 616 -21.63 0.20 30.58
N GLN A 617 -21.50 0.42 29.26
CA GLN A 617 -21.81 1.70 28.60
C GLN A 617 -23.26 2.14 28.85
N LYS A 618 -24.22 1.20 28.85
CA LYS A 618 -25.63 1.50 29.14
C LYS A 618 -25.87 1.98 30.58
N ILE A 619 -25.00 1.60 31.51
CA ILE A 619 -25.09 1.99 32.92
C ILE A 619 -24.37 3.31 33.16
N ILE A 620 -23.19 3.48 32.56
CA ILE A 620 -22.34 4.68 32.71
C ILE A 620 -22.96 5.92 32.04
N GLY A 621 -23.64 5.73 30.90
CA GLY A 621 -24.07 6.80 30.01
C GLY A 621 -22.92 7.36 29.16
N ASP A 622 -23.20 8.39 28.36
CA ASP A 622 -22.26 8.91 27.36
C ASP A 622 -21.29 9.98 27.89
N ASP A 623 -21.61 10.61 29.03
CA ASP A 623 -20.89 11.79 29.53
C ASP A 623 -19.83 11.49 30.60
N SER A 624 -19.87 10.32 31.23
CA SER A 624 -19.00 9.99 32.35
C SER A 624 -17.61 9.55 31.90
N LEU A 625 -16.55 10.13 32.47
CA LEU A 625 -15.19 9.64 32.30
C LEU A 625 -14.99 8.36 33.12
N VAL A 626 -14.38 7.35 32.49
CA VAL A 626 -14.14 6.03 33.08
C VAL A 626 -12.65 5.79 33.21
N ILE A 627 -12.18 5.50 34.43
CA ILE A 627 -10.80 5.05 34.64
C ILE A 627 -10.70 3.59 34.23
N ASN A 628 -9.67 3.25 33.47
CA ASN A 628 -9.46 1.91 32.93
C ASN A 628 -8.01 1.48 33.08
N ASN A 629 -7.71 0.20 32.86
CA ASN A 629 -6.33 -0.26 32.73
C ASN A 629 -5.95 -0.40 31.25
N PRO A 630 -5.04 0.41 30.69
CA PRO A 630 -4.72 0.33 29.26
C PRO A 630 -4.00 -0.97 28.87
N TYR A 631 -3.70 -1.85 29.84
CA TYR A 631 -3.14 -3.16 29.60
C TYR A 631 -4.15 -4.29 29.59
N ASP A 632 -5.44 -4.09 29.88
CA ASP A 632 -6.45 -5.17 29.94
C ASP A 632 -7.36 -5.27 28.70
N GLY A 633 -7.06 -4.50 27.64
CA GLY A 633 -7.88 -4.42 26.42
C GLY A 633 -8.90 -3.28 26.42
N SER A 634 -9.22 -2.69 27.57
CA SER A 634 -10.22 -1.60 27.69
C SER A 634 -9.85 -0.32 26.94
N LEU A 635 -8.58 -0.11 26.60
CA LEU A 635 -8.10 1.06 25.85
C LEU A 635 -8.85 1.25 24.51
N ILE A 636 -9.31 0.15 23.89
CA ILE A 636 -9.90 0.17 22.55
C ILE A 636 -11.39 0.51 22.55
N THR A 637 -11.99 0.54 23.74
CA THR A 637 -13.43 0.80 23.92
C THR A 637 -13.83 2.19 23.46
N ASN A 638 -12.91 3.16 23.51
CA ASN A 638 -13.12 4.49 22.94
C ASN A 638 -13.32 4.43 21.42
N ALA A 639 -12.50 3.67 20.70
CA ALA A 639 -12.62 3.58 19.24
C ALA A 639 -13.77 2.70 18.76
N THR A 640 -14.20 1.74 19.58
CA THR A 640 -15.18 0.72 19.20
C THR A 640 -16.60 1.02 19.70
N HIS A 641 -16.72 1.73 20.82
CA HIS A 641 -17.97 1.98 21.54
C HIS A 641 -18.12 3.42 22.03
N ASP A 642 -17.23 4.33 21.62
CA ASP A 642 -17.20 5.74 22.05
C ASP A 642 -17.13 5.94 23.58
N MET A 643 -16.70 4.90 24.31
CA MET A 643 -16.53 4.95 25.77
C MET A 643 -15.43 5.95 26.14
N ARG A 644 -15.74 6.92 26.99
CA ARG A 644 -14.81 7.95 27.45
C ARG A 644 -13.85 7.38 28.49
N VAL A 645 -12.86 6.62 28.03
CA VAL A 645 -11.80 6.09 28.90
C VAL A 645 -10.68 7.10 29.14
N TYR A 646 -10.14 7.08 30.36
CA TYR A 646 -9.06 7.98 30.79
C TYR A 646 -7.72 7.60 30.17
N TYR A 647 -7.36 6.31 30.14
CA TYR A 647 -6.12 5.83 29.53
C TYR A 647 -6.39 5.25 28.13
N ARG A 648 -6.11 6.05 27.10
CA ARG A 648 -6.20 5.73 25.66
C ARG A 648 -4.92 5.12 25.09
N GLU A 649 -3.85 5.11 25.87
CA GLU A 649 -2.54 4.57 25.49
C GLU A 649 -1.87 3.85 26.66
N LYS A 650 -0.86 3.04 26.34
CA LYS A 650 -0.06 2.32 27.33
C LYS A 650 1.04 3.25 27.85
N ALA A 651 1.22 3.27 29.17
CA ALA A 651 2.07 4.20 29.93
C ALA A 651 3.22 4.84 29.16
N GLU A 652 3.13 6.17 29.00
CA GLU A 652 4.16 6.99 28.39
C GLU A 652 4.90 7.84 29.44
N TYR A 653 6.07 8.33 29.05
CA TYR A 653 6.84 9.31 29.82
C TYR A 653 6.06 10.65 29.83
N GLN A 654 6.37 11.58 30.74
CA GLN A 654 5.68 12.88 30.84
C GLN A 654 4.20 12.77 31.30
N GLU A 655 4.00 11.97 32.35
CA GLU A 655 2.71 11.77 33.04
C GLU A 655 2.35 12.94 33.99
N THR A 656 1.07 13.27 34.08
CA THR A 656 0.56 14.30 35.02
C THR A 656 0.55 13.81 36.47
N SER A 657 0.55 14.74 37.44
CA SER A 657 0.49 14.39 38.87
C SER A 657 -0.78 13.61 39.22
N GLN A 658 -1.94 14.00 38.68
CA GLN A 658 -3.22 13.31 38.85
C GLN A 658 -3.15 11.89 38.30
N SER A 659 -2.69 11.72 37.05
CA SER A 659 -2.51 10.40 36.45
C SER A 659 -1.60 9.52 37.30
N LYS A 660 -0.46 10.05 37.75
CA LYS A 660 0.48 9.31 38.58
C LYS A 660 -0.15 8.84 39.89
N LEU A 661 -0.92 9.69 40.58
CA LEU A 661 -1.64 9.32 41.80
C LEU A 661 -2.66 8.21 41.52
N ILE A 662 -3.50 8.36 40.49
CA ILE A 662 -4.52 7.37 40.11
C ILE A 662 -3.84 6.04 39.75
N ARG A 663 -2.87 6.07 38.84
CA ARG A 663 -2.14 4.88 38.38
C ARG A 663 -1.46 4.12 39.51
N THR A 664 -0.94 4.82 40.52
CA THR A 664 -0.15 4.20 41.59
C THR A 664 -0.91 3.90 42.87
N LYS A 665 -2.01 4.61 43.15
CA LYS A 665 -2.69 4.59 44.46
C LYS A 665 -4.22 4.58 44.42
N LEU A 666 -4.89 4.42 43.27
CA LEU A 666 -6.37 4.46 43.22
C LEU A 666 -7.06 3.48 44.19
N ASN A 667 -6.49 2.30 44.44
CA ASN A 667 -6.98 1.34 45.43
C ASN A 667 -6.89 1.81 46.91
N GLN A 668 -6.31 2.97 47.19
CA GLN A 668 -6.21 3.60 48.52
C GLN A 668 -7.19 4.78 48.67
N ILE A 669 -8.05 5.04 47.68
CA ILE A 669 -8.92 6.23 47.61
C ILE A 669 -9.81 6.46 48.84
N SER A 670 -10.20 5.42 49.57
CA SER A 670 -11.04 5.58 50.76
C SER A 670 -10.34 6.32 51.91
N GLY A 671 -9.01 6.32 51.95
CA GLY A 671 -8.22 6.93 53.03
C GLY A 671 -7.22 8.00 52.59
N ASP A 672 -6.96 8.13 51.27
CA ASP A 672 -6.00 9.09 50.72
C ASP A 672 -6.74 10.27 50.06
N ARG A 673 -6.69 11.44 50.70
CA ARG A 673 -7.35 12.67 50.22
C ARG A 673 -6.76 13.17 48.91
N GLU A 674 -5.46 12.99 48.67
CA GLU A 674 -4.83 13.42 47.41
C GLU A 674 -5.37 12.59 46.23
N VAL A 675 -5.63 11.30 46.46
CA VAL A 675 -6.26 10.42 45.44
C VAL A 675 -7.72 10.81 45.21
N GLN A 676 -8.47 11.15 46.27
CA GLN A 676 -9.85 11.63 46.13
C GLN A 676 -9.91 12.92 45.31
N GLU A 677 -9.05 13.89 45.62
CA GLU A 677 -8.93 15.15 44.88
C GLU A 677 -8.54 14.90 43.42
N ALA A 678 -7.53 14.05 43.17
CA ALA A 678 -7.11 13.72 41.79
C ALA A 678 -8.25 13.09 40.96
N VAL A 679 -9.08 12.22 41.55
CA VAL A 679 -10.22 11.63 40.85
C VAL A 679 -11.36 12.65 40.64
N ARG A 680 -11.64 13.50 41.64
CA ARG A 680 -12.61 14.60 41.52
C ARG A 680 -12.19 15.60 40.43
N ASP A 681 -10.91 15.96 40.36
CA ASP A 681 -10.34 16.90 39.39
C ASP A 681 -10.55 16.44 37.94
N ILE A 682 -10.32 15.16 37.65
CA ILE A 682 -10.53 14.63 36.30
C ILE A 682 -12.01 14.36 36.00
N GLY A 683 -12.86 14.31 37.03
CA GLY A 683 -14.31 14.09 36.90
C GLY A 683 -14.70 12.64 36.57
N ALA A 684 -13.91 11.66 37.00
CA ALA A 684 -14.21 10.25 36.78
C ALA A 684 -15.10 9.67 37.90
N HIS A 685 -16.13 8.91 37.51
CA HIS A 685 -17.11 8.33 38.45
C HIS A 685 -17.11 6.80 38.44
N TYR A 686 -16.45 6.20 37.45
CA TYR A 686 -16.45 4.76 37.26
C TYR A 686 -15.03 4.24 37.00
N VAL A 687 -14.80 2.99 37.40
CA VAL A 687 -13.63 2.20 37.00
C VAL A 687 -14.12 0.98 36.24
N ILE A 688 -13.58 0.73 35.05
CA ILE A 688 -13.78 -0.51 34.31
C ILE A 688 -12.48 -1.33 34.30
N LEU A 689 -12.58 -2.59 34.70
CA LEU A 689 -11.49 -3.55 34.65
C LEU A 689 -11.93 -4.77 33.84
N LEU A 690 -11.14 -5.11 32.83
CA LEU A 690 -11.29 -6.32 32.03
C LEU A 690 -10.28 -7.40 32.49
N ASP A 691 -9.87 -8.31 31.61
CA ASP A 691 -8.96 -9.39 31.98
C ASP A 691 -7.49 -8.98 31.80
N VAL A 692 -6.89 -8.43 32.87
CA VAL A 692 -5.45 -8.08 32.91
C VAL A 692 -4.54 -9.31 32.89
N ASP A 693 -5.05 -10.49 33.23
CA ASP A 693 -4.31 -11.75 33.24
C ASP A 693 -4.41 -12.48 31.88
N ASN A 694 -5.09 -11.89 30.89
CA ASN A 694 -5.22 -12.45 29.56
C ASN A 694 -3.81 -12.63 28.91
N PRO A 695 -3.39 -13.88 28.61
CA PRO A 695 -2.07 -14.16 28.07
C PRO A 695 -1.78 -13.46 26.74
N ALA A 696 -2.81 -13.07 25.98
CA ALA A 696 -2.70 -12.34 24.73
C ALA A 696 -2.05 -10.96 24.90
N LEU A 697 -2.13 -10.37 26.09
CA LEU A 697 -1.62 -9.03 26.41
C LEU A 697 -0.09 -9.01 26.57
N ARG A 698 0.55 -10.18 26.64
CA ARG A 698 2.01 -10.42 26.73
C ARG A 698 2.70 -9.66 27.87
N GLY A 699 3.01 -10.37 28.96
CA GLY A 699 3.76 -9.85 30.11
C GLY A 699 2.86 -9.54 31.31
N ASN A 700 3.46 -9.44 32.49
CA ASN A 700 2.76 -9.04 33.71
C ASN A 700 2.75 -7.52 33.85
N HIS A 701 1.62 -6.89 33.55
CA HIS A 701 1.48 -5.43 33.57
C HIS A 701 0.88 -4.89 34.87
N LYS A 702 0.62 -5.77 35.86
CA LYS A 702 0.04 -5.39 37.15
C LYS A 702 0.88 -4.35 37.89
N GLU A 703 2.20 -4.43 37.75
CA GLU A 703 3.16 -3.49 38.36
C GLU A 703 3.17 -2.11 37.68
N LYS A 704 2.66 -1.99 36.44
CA LYS A 704 2.60 -0.70 35.73
C LYS A 704 1.48 0.20 36.26
N PHE A 705 0.38 -0.42 36.69
CA PHE A 705 -0.82 0.24 37.23
C PHE A 705 -1.23 -0.37 38.59
N PRO A 706 -0.38 -0.27 39.64
CA PRO A 706 -0.65 -0.92 40.91
C PRO A 706 -1.86 -0.32 41.66
N GLY A 707 -2.22 0.93 41.38
CA GLY A 707 -3.43 1.56 41.89
C GLY A 707 -4.72 0.94 41.34
N LEU A 708 -4.65 0.26 40.19
CA LEU A 708 -5.80 -0.43 39.58
C LEU A 708 -5.97 -1.88 40.06
N GLN A 709 -5.19 -2.32 41.05
CA GLN A 709 -5.41 -3.59 41.75
C GLN A 709 -6.58 -3.44 42.73
N ILE A 710 -7.79 -3.32 42.18
CA ILE A 710 -9.06 -3.16 42.92
C ILE A 710 -9.76 -4.52 42.97
N THR A 711 -10.35 -4.83 44.12
CA THR A 711 -11.15 -6.04 44.34
C THR A 711 -12.52 -5.65 44.86
N ASP A 712 -13.45 -6.60 44.90
CA ASP A 712 -14.81 -6.38 45.42
C ASP A 712 -14.82 -5.97 46.92
N ASN A 713 -13.70 -6.15 47.63
CA ASN A 713 -13.52 -5.74 49.03
C ASN A 713 -12.74 -4.43 49.20
N THR A 714 -12.27 -3.81 48.12
CA THR A 714 -11.50 -2.56 48.20
C THR A 714 -12.43 -1.40 48.61
N PRO A 715 -12.19 -0.74 49.76
CA PRO A 715 -13.06 0.34 50.22
C PRO A 715 -13.10 1.53 49.25
N GLY A 716 -14.25 2.21 49.15
CA GLY A 716 -14.44 3.36 48.27
C GLY A 716 -14.97 3.04 46.87
N PHE A 717 -15.31 1.77 46.62
CA PHE A 717 -15.89 1.30 45.36
C PHE A 717 -17.16 0.47 45.62
N GLU A 718 -18.14 0.60 44.72
CA GLU A 718 -19.36 -0.21 44.69
C GLU A 718 -19.38 -1.01 43.38
N VAL A 719 -19.58 -2.33 43.46
CA VAL A 719 -19.73 -3.18 42.27
C VAL A 719 -21.08 -2.90 41.62
N VAL A 720 -21.05 -2.38 40.39
CA VAL A 720 -22.26 -2.07 39.61
C VAL A 720 -22.56 -3.18 38.60
N LEU A 721 -21.52 -3.80 38.04
CA LEU A 721 -21.63 -4.93 37.13
C LEU A 721 -20.43 -5.87 37.31
N ALA A 722 -20.68 -7.17 37.35
CA ALA A 722 -19.67 -8.21 37.48
C ALA A 722 -20.01 -9.42 36.61
N GLU A 723 -19.11 -9.80 35.71
CA GLU A 723 -19.24 -11.01 34.88
C GLU A 723 -17.86 -11.67 34.74
N GLY A 724 -17.68 -12.86 35.34
CA GLY A 724 -16.38 -13.55 35.32
C GLY A 724 -15.26 -12.69 35.93
N PRO A 725 -14.14 -12.44 35.21
CA PRO A 725 -13.07 -11.55 35.69
C PRO A 725 -13.36 -10.06 35.49
N TYR A 726 -14.42 -9.69 34.76
CA TYR A 726 -14.71 -8.30 34.41
C TYR A 726 -15.49 -7.59 35.51
N ARG A 727 -15.15 -6.31 35.74
CA ARG A 727 -15.75 -5.48 36.79
C ARG A 727 -16.00 -4.06 36.30
N LEU A 728 -17.17 -3.54 36.68
CA LEU A 728 -17.49 -2.13 36.62
C LEU A 728 -17.77 -1.66 38.05
N TYR A 729 -16.96 -0.74 38.54
CA TYR A 729 -17.12 -0.13 39.85
C TYR A 729 -17.61 1.31 39.71
N ARG A 730 -18.52 1.72 40.59
CA ARG A 730 -18.78 3.14 40.88
C ARG A 730 -17.85 3.60 42.00
N ILE A 731 -17.26 4.77 41.87
CA ILE A 731 -16.33 5.33 42.84
C ILE A 731 -17.14 6.08 43.92
N THR A 732 -17.35 5.47 45.08
CA THR A 732 -18.17 6.04 46.17
C THR A 732 -17.37 6.89 47.15
N ALA A 733 -16.04 6.74 47.19
CA ALA A 733 -15.17 7.56 48.04
C ALA A 733 -15.13 9.06 47.67
N ILE A 734 -15.71 9.43 46.53
CA ILE A 734 -15.81 10.81 46.05
C ILE A 734 -17.25 11.34 46.07
N ASP A 735 -18.19 10.62 46.67
CA ASP A 735 -19.55 11.15 46.86
C ASP A 735 -19.59 12.30 47.88
#